data_AF-A0AAU6YAN4-F1
#
_entry.id   AF-A0AAU6YAN4-F1
#
_cell.length_a   1.000
_cell.length_b   1.000
_cell.length_c   1.000
_cell.angle_alpha   90.00
_cell.angle_beta   90.00
_cell.angle_gamma   90.00
#
_symmetry.space_group_name_H-M   'P 1'
#
loop_
_entity.id
_entity.type
_entity.pdbx_description
1 polymer ?
#
loop_
_entity_poly.entity_id
_entity_poly.type
_entity_poly.pdbx_seq_one_letter_code
_entity_poly.pdbx_strand_id
1 'polypeptide(L)'
;MHEIIPDLFDRYKLLGYEFNGSNPYQQALELRDHLFSSMPAGSPITKPYWFAPGTEFNHAQWRLLIETKKGPSLKRTIDFDIKLYDGSNLLDPKNENLLNTIRLLIAYRVHNRFTGGQVFAPEYAYQTLTRTLQIADWMLLNGERFRICEQGLSQLSANSIYHLLNEITILPTSEAVYNYSSKLTDWIRQHLHLVSEHEIAEAASDNDFILDFETVDRELNLTDHELIRSRVLFLKLGYYEKVNGSLLLRPQPILNEIYSGTLNGKSIRPLHFGELNIGESSYDAEYPSVEVKRNEKEGPSHRTLNSYIQTFRTLSIIEECETGADNNMLQSLTLQRVIAGKEFMQPMRYRTAPIEVTLQAIRCSLEFLFENTDWVLDAVYRVIEAKSNQTMDSISLNDFVLGMTPKHPIACGIRYWSVQRSNPEFYNLLRANSTLAELYQVLIGSVQIVTGAVMARRRDEITYLDSKICLEPRTDPSLPENANTHYYLVFDAAKLGAAGRREQLKRPLPRVVALFIWKLKEFNRRVDAVITNKVSTLFRGISRINAAVTEGGRFTHYNTVNLACDYFQLPTIMDDGVEKRYYIRQHQLRRFYAIAFFWGTDNPEFETLSYMLGHSDAKLFYHYVTEHVTGRILQEAKANRIQASLKAGRRDIEGLDELIQKLRKDFNTKQIHIKTYNEVFNSLTPMHEDKLIETQPGFDEYLSTYTCEGQILDYLTDGKITLEPDFFEVVGADGQVISKFNLVLKVKDI
;
A
#
# COMPACT_ATOMS: atom_id res chain seq x y z
N MET A 1 34.74 -21.05 13.15
CA MET A 1 35.04 -19.71 13.70
C MET A 1 36.41 -19.16 13.26
N HIS A 2 37.40 -19.99 12.92
CA HIS A 2 38.74 -19.52 12.51
C HIS A 2 38.89 -19.04 11.05
N GLU A 3 37.91 -19.28 10.17
CA GLU A 3 38.00 -18.90 8.74
C GLU A 3 37.28 -17.59 8.38
N ILE A 4 36.49 -17.01 9.29
CA ILE A 4 35.66 -15.82 9.03
C ILE A 4 36.41 -14.51 9.36
N ILE A 5 37.50 -14.60 10.13
CA ILE A 5 38.20 -13.46 10.73
C ILE A 5 39.00 -12.61 9.70
N PRO A 6 39.72 -13.18 8.72
CA PRO A 6 40.56 -12.38 7.81
C PRO A 6 39.76 -11.43 6.90
N ASP A 7 38.63 -11.90 6.37
CA ASP A 7 37.78 -11.16 5.42
C ASP A 7 37.02 -9.97 6.07
N LEU A 8 36.92 -9.99 7.40
CA LEU A 8 36.37 -8.92 8.22
C LEU A 8 37.41 -7.83 8.50
N PHE A 9 38.67 -8.19 8.73
CA PHE A 9 39.76 -7.24 8.94
C PHE A 9 40.00 -6.35 7.71
N ASP A 10 39.99 -6.95 6.52
CA ASP A 10 40.20 -6.20 5.27
C ASP A 10 39.04 -5.23 4.96
N ARG A 11 37.81 -5.61 5.30
CA ARG A 11 36.63 -4.73 5.16
C ARG A 11 36.64 -3.51 6.08
N TYR A 12 37.17 -3.61 7.30
CA TYR A 12 37.19 -2.49 8.25
C TYR A 12 38.38 -1.55 8.04
N LYS A 13 39.50 -2.06 7.53
CA LYS A 13 40.56 -1.19 6.97
C LYS A 13 40.06 -0.34 5.80
N LEU A 14 39.22 -0.90 4.93
CA LEU A 14 38.57 -0.18 3.83
C LEU A 14 37.56 0.89 4.29
N LEU A 15 37.09 0.83 5.54
CA LEU A 15 36.18 1.80 6.16
C LEU A 15 36.91 2.85 7.04
N GLY A 16 38.24 2.85 7.07
CA GLY A 16 39.05 3.88 7.74
C GLY A 16 39.25 3.68 9.25
N TYR A 17 39.07 2.46 9.78
CA TYR A 17 39.32 2.18 11.20
C TYR A 17 40.80 1.78 11.42
N GLU A 18 41.53 2.54 12.24
CA GLU A 18 42.94 2.28 12.59
C GLU A 18 43.04 1.44 13.88
N PHE A 19 43.81 0.34 13.82
CA PHE A 19 44.07 -0.53 14.98
C PHE A 19 45.34 -0.06 15.71
N ASN A 20 45.25 0.15 17.03
CA ASN A 20 46.37 0.69 17.83
C ASN A 20 47.25 -0.39 18.48
N GLY A 21 46.84 -1.66 18.48
CA GLY A 21 47.61 -2.77 19.04
C GLY A 21 48.68 -3.35 18.10
N SER A 22 49.83 -3.77 18.65
CA SER A 22 50.97 -4.33 17.88
C SER A 22 50.97 -5.86 17.73
N ASN A 23 50.04 -6.59 18.38
CA ASN A 23 49.92 -8.05 18.28
C ASN A 23 48.53 -8.45 17.73
N PRO A 24 48.44 -9.38 16.76
CA PRO A 24 47.19 -9.92 16.22
C PRO A 24 46.15 -10.34 17.26
N TYR A 25 46.59 -10.88 18.41
CA TYR A 25 45.69 -11.27 19.49
C TYR A 25 45.02 -10.06 20.16
N GLN A 26 45.76 -8.96 20.31
CA GLN A 26 45.26 -7.71 20.92
C GLN A 26 44.34 -6.96 19.96
N GLN A 27 44.68 -6.95 18.66
CA GLN A 27 43.79 -6.46 17.60
C GLN A 27 42.50 -7.29 17.50
N ALA A 28 42.58 -8.62 17.71
CA ALA A 28 41.40 -9.48 17.76
C ALA A 28 40.51 -9.20 18.99
N LEU A 29 41.11 -8.89 20.15
CA LEU A 29 40.36 -8.46 21.34
C LEU A 29 39.71 -7.07 21.13
N GLU A 30 40.43 -6.11 20.56
CA GLU A 30 39.88 -4.78 20.22
C GLU A 30 38.76 -4.87 19.18
N LEU A 31 38.92 -5.68 18.13
CA LEU A 31 37.89 -5.94 17.13
C LEU A 31 36.69 -6.66 17.75
N ARG A 32 36.91 -7.63 18.64
CA ARG A 32 35.87 -8.33 19.39
C ARG A 32 35.08 -7.36 20.26
N ASP A 33 35.74 -6.46 20.99
CA ASP A 33 35.09 -5.51 21.89
C ASP A 33 34.38 -4.38 21.12
N HIS A 34 34.92 -3.97 19.97
CA HIS A 34 34.24 -3.08 19.02
C HIS A 34 33.02 -3.76 18.37
N LEU A 35 33.14 -5.03 17.98
CA LEU A 35 32.04 -5.84 17.46
C LEU A 35 30.98 -6.11 18.52
N PHE A 36 31.34 -6.32 19.78
CA PHE A 36 30.37 -6.51 20.87
C PHE A 36 29.72 -5.21 21.33
N SER A 37 30.41 -4.08 21.23
CA SER A 37 29.79 -2.76 21.47
C SER A 37 28.86 -2.32 20.32
N SER A 38 29.08 -2.85 19.12
CA SER A 38 28.19 -2.67 17.95
C SER A 38 27.18 -3.82 17.75
N MET A 39 27.30 -4.91 18.51
CA MET A 39 26.31 -5.99 18.57
C MET A 39 25.31 -5.74 19.73
N PRO A 40 24.00 -5.69 19.44
CA PRO A 40 22.99 -5.26 20.39
C PRO A 40 22.67 -6.25 21.53
N ALA A 41 23.39 -7.36 21.66
CA ALA A 41 23.25 -8.27 22.81
C ALA A 41 24.07 -7.84 24.05
N GLY A 42 24.93 -6.81 23.93
CA GLY A 42 25.81 -6.35 25.02
C GLY A 42 25.81 -4.85 25.32
N SER A 43 25.04 -4.03 24.58
CA SER A 43 24.94 -2.59 24.90
C SER A 43 24.25 -2.39 26.25
N PRO A 44 24.74 -1.49 27.12
CA PRO A 44 24.00 -1.11 28.32
C PRO A 44 22.64 -0.55 27.95
N ILE A 45 21.62 -0.83 28.77
CA ILE A 45 20.27 -0.31 28.54
C ILE A 45 20.22 1.23 28.60
N THR A 46 21.18 1.82 29.31
CA THR A 46 21.43 3.26 29.44
C THR A 46 22.23 3.84 28.26
N LYS A 47 22.66 3.01 27.31
CA LYS A 47 23.34 3.45 26.08
C LYS A 47 22.81 2.65 24.88
N PRO A 48 21.53 2.81 24.54
CA PRO A 48 20.93 2.06 23.45
C PRO A 48 21.53 2.48 22.10
N TYR A 49 21.54 1.54 21.14
CA TYR A 49 22.18 1.73 19.82
C TYR A 49 21.62 2.89 18.99
N TRP A 50 20.42 3.37 19.31
CA TRP A 50 19.71 4.43 18.57
C TRP A 50 19.92 5.83 19.16
N PHE A 51 20.74 5.97 20.21
CA PHE A 51 21.19 7.27 20.68
C PHE A 51 22.12 7.92 19.66
N ALA A 52 21.84 9.18 19.33
CA ALA A 52 22.75 10.00 18.54
C ALA A 52 24.05 10.26 19.34
N PRO A 53 25.20 10.45 18.66
CA PRO A 53 26.46 10.79 19.32
C PRO A 53 26.30 11.95 20.31
N GLY A 54 26.83 11.79 21.53
CA GLY A 54 26.73 12.77 22.61
C GLY A 54 25.40 12.76 23.39
N THR A 55 24.54 11.76 23.17
CA THR A 55 23.34 11.56 23.99
C THR A 55 23.63 10.59 25.13
N GLU A 56 23.24 10.95 26.35
CA GLU A 56 23.35 10.12 27.54
C GLU A 56 21.98 9.88 28.17
N PHE A 57 21.85 8.77 28.90
CA PHE A 57 20.58 8.36 29.51
C PHE A 57 19.97 9.41 30.42
N ASN A 58 20.80 10.08 31.22
CA ASN A 58 20.33 11.04 32.21
C ASN A 58 20.09 12.45 31.65
N HIS A 59 20.39 12.71 30.37
CA HIS A 59 20.16 14.01 29.76
C HIS A 59 18.67 14.38 29.78
N ALA A 60 18.38 15.67 29.97
CA ALA A 60 17.05 16.25 29.86
C ALA A 60 16.43 16.05 28.47
N GLN A 61 17.27 15.91 27.44
CA GLN A 61 16.85 15.65 26.07
C GLN A 61 17.61 14.47 25.47
N TRP A 62 16.88 13.54 24.87
CA TRP A 62 17.46 12.47 24.06
C TRP A 62 17.37 12.81 22.58
N ARG A 63 18.51 12.74 21.90
CA ARG A 63 18.56 12.79 20.44
C ARG A 63 18.65 11.37 19.91
N LEU A 64 17.64 10.98 19.14
CA LEU A 64 17.55 9.70 18.47
C LEU A 64 18.10 9.81 17.04
N LEU A 65 18.91 8.84 16.65
CA LEU A 65 19.40 8.67 15.29
C LEU A 65 19.35 7.18 14.92
N ILE A 66 18.49 6.83 13.97
CA ILE A 66 18.45 5.50 13.37
C ILE A 66 18.79 5.64 11.89
N GLU A 67 19.94 5.11 11.49
CA GLU A 67 20.39 5.17 10.10
C GLU A 67 19.49 4.33 9.19
N THR A 68 19.12 4.90 8.04
CA THR A 68 18.40 4.20 6.97
C THR A 68 19.29 4.10 5.74
N LYS A 69 19.12 3.04 4.94
CA LYS A 69 19.98 2.79 3.77
C LYS A 69 19.51 3.48 2.48
N LYS A 70 18.20 3.63 2.31
CA LYS A 70 17.57 4.24 1.14
C LYS A 70 16.61 5.33 1.63
N GLY A 71 17.16 6.43 2.09
CA GLY A 71 16.41 7.55 2.64
C GLY A 71 17.22 8.35 3.65
N PRO A 72 16.64 9.45 4.15
CA PRO A 72 17.24 10.18 5.27
C PRO A 72 17.25 9.31 6.53
N SER A 73 18.26 9.47 7.37
CA SER A 73 18.29 8.88 8.71
C SER A 73 17.05 9.32 9.50
N LEU A 74 16.44 8.40 10.25
CA LEU A 74 15.30 8.72 11.10
C LEU A 74 15.83 9.42 12.34
N LYS A 75 15.41 10.67 12.52
CA LYS A 75 15.82 11.52 13.65
C LYS A 75 14.59 11.90 14.47
N ARG A 76 14.78 12.01 15.78
CA ARG A 76 13.78 12.55 16.70
C ARG A 76 14.47 13.10 17.94
N THR A 77 13.94 14.17 18.50
CA THR A 77 14.31 14.63 19.84
C THR A 77 13.18 14.27 20.81
N ILE A 78 13.52 13.67 21.94
CA ILE A 78 12.61 13.41 23.06
C ILE A 78 13.03 14.36 24.16
N ASP A 79 12.13 15.26 24.55
CA ASP A 79 12.38 16.27 25.56
C ASP A 79 11.63 15.92 26.84
N PHE A 80 12.35 15.71 27.94
CA PHE A 80 11.77 15.37 29.23
C PHE A 80 11.46 16.62 30.08
N ASP A 81 11.75 17.83 29.60
CA ASP A 81 11.36 19.09 30.23
C ASP A 81 9.84 19.30 30.07
N ILE A 82 9.08 18.56 30.88
CA ILE A 82 7.62 18.49 30.84
C ILE A 82 7.07 18.98 32.17
N LYS A 83 6.21 20.00 32.11
CA LYS A 83 5.45 20.46 33.27
C LYS A 83 4.27 19.51 33.55
N LEU A 84 4.19 19.01 34.76
CA LEU A 84 3.13 18.12 35.25
C LEU A 84 1.94 18.90 35.81
N TYR A 85 0.81 18.20 36.05
CA TYR A 85 -0.45 18.82 36.48
C TYR A 85 -0.37 19.47 37.87
N ASP A 86 0.53 19.02 38.73
CA ASP A 86 0.77 19.60 40.06
C ASP A 86 1.68 20.85 40.01
N GLY A 87 2.06 21.28 38.80
CA GLY A 87 2.90 22.44 38.54
C GLY A 87 4.40 22.18 38.57
N SER A 88 4.84 20.99 38.99
CA SER A 88 6.26 20.59 38.97
C SER A 88 6.75 20.17 37.59
N ASN A 89 8.06 19.98 37.46
CA ASN A 89 8.67 19.47 36.24
C ASN A 89 9.00 17.98 36.37
N LEU A 90 8.86 17.21 35.28
CA LEU A 90 9.25 15.80 35.23
C LEU A 90 10.75 15.59 35.55
N LEU A 91 11.60 16.59 35.31
CA LEU A 91 13.02 16.59 35.65
C LEU A 91 13.30 16.91 37.13
N ASP A 92 12.30 17.33 37.91
CA ASP A 92 12.49 17.65 39.32
C ASP A 92 12.85 16.38 40.11
N PRO A 93 13.74 16.46 41.12
CA PRO A 93 14.17 15.30 41.90
C PRO A 93 13.02 14.48 42.52
N LYS A 94 11.91 15.13 42.89
CA LYS A 94 10.73 14.44 43.43
C LYS A 94 10.06 13.48 42.44
N ASN A 95 10.28 13.70 41.14
CA ASN A 95 9.70 12.93 40.03
C ASN A 95 10.72 11.95 39.42
N GLU A 96 11.91 11.80 40.02
CA GLU A 96 13.01 10.99 39.48
C GLU A 96 12.61 9.55 39.16
N ASN A 97 11.82 8.92 40.05
CA ASN A 97 11.36 7.56 39.84
C ASN A 97 10.38 7.43 38.66
N LEU A 98 9.48 8.39 38.48
CA LEU A 98 8.56 8.45 37.32
C LEU A 98 9.34 8.71 36.03
N LEU A 99 10.29 9.64 36.04
CA LEU A 99 11.18 9.93 34.91
C LEU A 99 11.97 8.68 34.49
N ASN A 100 12.58 7.98 35.45
CA ASN A 100 13.33 6.75 35.18
C ASN A 100 12.43 5.63 34.66
N THR A 101 11.21 5.50 35.20
CA THR A 101 10.22 4.54 34.68
C THR A 101 9.92 4.80 33.19
N ILE A 102 9.67 6.05 32.80
CA ILE A 102 9.40 6.42 31.40
C ILE A 102 10.63 6.19 30.51
N ARG A 103 11.82 6.61 30.96
CA ARG A 103 13.08 6.40 30.24
C ARG A 103 13.37 4.93 29.98
N LEU A 104 13.24 4.09 31.01
CA LEU A 104 13.45 2.65 30.90
C LEU A 104 12.40 2.00 30.01
N LEU A 105 11.12 2.38 30.14
CA LEU A 105 10.07 1.88 29.24
C LEU A 105 10.43 2.11 27.76
N ILE A 106 10.93 3.31 27.41
CA ILE A 106 11.37 3.64 26.04
C ILE A 106 12.58 2.77 25.64
N ALA A 107 13.58 2.65 26.51
CA ALA A 107 14.80 1.89 26.24
C ALA A 107 14.55 0.39 26.04
N TYR A 108 13.79 -0.25 26.94
CA TYR A 108 13.50 -1.68 26.93
C TYR A 108 12.86 -2.15 25.62
N ARG A 109 11.92 -1.37 25.05
CA ARG A 109 11.04 -1.84 23.96
C ARG A 109 11.72 -2.18 22.64
N VAL A 110 12.88 -1.60 22.39
CA VAL A 110 13.66 -1.86 21.18
C VAL A 110 15.04 -2.44 21.49
N HIS A 111 15.31 -2.73 22.77
CA HIS A 111 16.57 -3.31 23.19
C HIS A 111 16.55 -4.82 22.97
N ASN A 112 17.56 -5.35 22.28
CA ASN A 112 17.55 -6.73 21.81
C ASN A 112 17.44 -7.79 22.92
N ARG A 113 17.99 -7.50 24.10
CA ARG A 113 17.82 -8.34 25.31
C ARG A 113 16.35 -8.65 25.61
N PHE A 114 15.45 -7.70 25.35
CA PHE A 114 14.02 -7.80 25.68
C PHE A 114 13.13 -8.02 24.45
N THR A 115 13.73 -8.19 23.26
CA THR A 115 13.03 -8.56 22.01
C THR A 115 13.35 -10.00 21.57
N GLY A 116 13.87 -10.85 22.47
CA GLY A 116 14.27 -12.21 22.15
C GLY A 116 15.49 -12.29 21.23
N GLY A 117 16.38 -11.30 21.30
CA GLY A 117 17.58 -11.19 20.46
C GLY A 117 17.33 -10.59 19.07
N GLN A 118 16.07 -10.27 18.71
CA GLN A 118 15.73 -9.77 17.38
C GLN A 118 16.15 -8.30 17.20
N VAL A 119 16.95 -8.04 16.17
CA VAL A 119 17.23 -6.69 15.67
C VAL A 119 16.05 -6.23 14.82
N PHE A 120 15.39 -5.16 15.23
CA PHE A 120 14.32 -4.57 14.46
C PHE A 120 14.84 -3.81 13.23
N ALA A 121 14.11 -3.89 12.12
CA ALA A 121 14.34 -3.01 10.98
C ALA A 121 14.16 -1.53 11.41
N PRO A 122 14.93 -0.57 10.84
CA PRO A 122 14.90 0.84 11.25
C PRO A 122 13.49 1.43 11.41
N GLU A 123 12.61 1.22 10.43
CA GLU A 123 11.25 1.75 10.43
C GLU A 123 10.38 1.06 11.50
N TYR A 124 10.59 -0.23 11.74
CA TYR A 124 9.87 -0.98 12.77
C TYR A 124 10.31 -0.57 14.18
N ALA A 125 11.61 -0.34 14.39
CA ALA A 125 12.14 0.20 15.63
C ALA A 125 11.57 1.61 15.90
N TYR A 126 11.61 2.50 14.90
CA TYR A 126 11.06 3.85 15.01
C TYR A 126 9.56 3.86 15.31
N GLN A 127 8.77 2.99 14.66
CA GLN A 127 7.35 2.83 14.96
C GLN A 127 7.10 2.27 16.37
N THR A 128 7.94 1.33 16.82
CA THR A 128 7.84 0.77 18.18
C THR A 128 8.11 1.86 19.22
N LEU A 129 9.17 2.64 19.04
CA LEU A 129 9.48 3.80 19.89
C LEU A 129 8.36 4.84 19.88
N THR A 130 7.77 5.12 18.71
CA THR A 130 6.63 6.05 18.59
C THR A 130 5.44 5.57 19.43
N ARG A 131 5.09 4.27 19.38
CA ARG A 131 4.00 3.71 20.21
C ARG A 131 4.31 3.77 21.69
N THR A 132 5.56 3.56 22.07
CA THR A 132 5.98 3.68 23.47
C THR A 132 5.84 5.11 23.97
N LEU A 133 6.24 6.09 23.17
CA LEU A 133 6.04 7.50 23.51
C LEU A 133 4.57 7.89 23.56
N GLN A 134 3.71 7.32 22.69
CA GLN A 134 2.26 7.53 22.75
C GLN A 134 1.65 7.00 24.05
N ILE A 135 2.11 5.84 24.53
CA ILE A 135 1.67 5.30 25.83
C ILE A 135 2.17 6.18 26.98
N ALA A 136 3.42 6.64 26.94
CA ALA A 136 3.95 7.55 27.94
C ALA A 136 3.17 8.89 27.96
N ASP A 137 2.88 9.45 26.79
CA ASP A 137 2.03 10.65 26.65
C ASP A 137 0.63 10.41 27.19
N TRP A 138 0.02 9.26 26.92
CA TRP A 138 -1.30 8.93 27.48
C TRP A 138 -1.27 8.94 29.02
N MET A 139 -0.22 8.39 29.64
CA MET A 139 -0.06 8.42 31.10
C MET A 139 0.10 9.86 31.60
N LEU A 140 0.92 10.68 30.92
CA LEU A 140 1.17 12.08 31.28
C LEU A 140 -0.09 12.95 31.13
N LEU A 141 -0.82 12.81 30.02
CA LEU A 141 -2.06 13.54 29.72
C LEU A 141 -3.20 13.18 30.67
N ASN A 142 -3.22 11.94 31.18
CA ASN A 142 -4.15 11.50 32.22
C ASN A 142 -3.52 11.55 33.62
N GLY A 143 -2.44 12.31 33.80
CA GLY A 143 -1.63 12.32 35.00
C GLY A 143 -2.43 12.66 36.26
N GLU A 144 -3.33 13.63 36.18
CA GLU A 144 -4.20 14.02 37.30
C GLU A 144 -5.16 12.89 37.69
N ARG A 145 -5.78 12.24 36.69
CA ARG A 145 -6.69 11.10 36.89
C ARG A 145 -5.98 9.92 37.56
N PHE A 146 -4.73 9.66 37.21
CA PHE A 146 -3.93 8.56 37.77
C PHE A 146 -3.06 8.99 38.96
N ARG A 147 -3.09 10.27 39.35
CA ARG A 147 -2.29 10.82 40.44
C ARG A 147 -0.80 10.47 40.32
N ILE A 148 -0.24 10.59 39.12
CA ILE A 148 1.12 10.08 38.82
C ILE A 148 2.24 10.80 39.58
N CYS A 149 2.01 12.04 40.02
CA CYS A 149 2.99 12.79 40.81
C CYS A 149 3.02 12.29 42.26
N GLU A 150 1.87 11.88 42.82
CA GLU A 150 1.79 11.44 44.21
C GLU A 150 1.96 9.92 44.37
N GLN A 151 1.53 9.13 43.39
CA GLN A 151 1.38 7.67 43.51
C GLN A 151 2.07 6.87 42.40
N GLY A 152 2.87 7.53 41.56
CA GLY A 152 3.49 6.89 40.40
C GLY A 152 2.45 6.22 39.50
N LEU A 153 2.73 5.01 39.01
CA LEU A 153 1.80 4.29 38.14
C LEU A 153 0.85 3.33 38.88
N SER A 154 0.72 3.45 40.21
CA SER A 154 -0.07 2.50 41.03
C SER A 154 -1.59 2.59 40.83
N GLN A 155 -2.09 3.73 40.35
CA GLN A 155 -3.51 3.89 40.01
C GLN A 155 -3.84 3.43 38.58
N LEU A 156 -2.85 2.94 37.81
CA LEU A 156 -3.16 2.30 36.54
C LEU A 156 -3.95 1.01 36.80
N SER A 157 -5.14 0.94 36.22
CA SER A 157 -6.00 -0.24 36.29
C SER A 157 -6.09 -0.94 34.94
N ALA A 158 -6.38 -2.24 34.97
CA ALA A 158 -6.68 -2.99 33.75
C ALA A 158 -7.79 -2.32 32.93
N ASN A 159 -8.83 -1.80 33.60
CA ASN A 159 -9.96 -1.15 32.94
C ASN A 159 -9.54 0.12 32.20
N SER A 160 -8.69 0.96 32.80
CA SER A 160 -8.16 2.16 32.14
C SER A 160 -7.34 1.81 30.89
N ILE A 161 -6.52 0.76 30.96
CA ILE A 161 -5.72 0.30 29.82
C ILE A 161 -6.63 -0.30 28.74
N TYR A 162 -7.62 -1.13 29.12
CA TYR A 162 -8.57 -1.69 28.17
C TYR A 162 -9.42 -0.63 27.50
N HIS A 163 -9.76 0.45 28.19
CA HIS A 163 -10.45 1.60 27.60
C HIS A 163 -9.60 2.24 26.49
N LEU A 164 -8.35 2.58 26.78
CA LEU A 164 -7.44 3.12 25.76
C LEU A 164 -7.27 2.14 24.59
N LEU A 165 -7.02 0.86 24.88
CA LEU A 165 -6.85 -0.14 23.85
C LEU A 165 -8.12 -0.27 22.99
N ASN A 166 -9.31 -0.09 23.57
CA ASN A 166 -10.57 -0.03 22.84
C ASN A 166 -10.71 1.26 22.02
N GLU A 167 -10.32 2.42 22.53
CA GLU A 167 -10.39 3.67 21.76
C GLU A 167 -9.44 3.65 20.57
N ILE A 168 -8.22 3.15 20.76
CA ILE A 168 -7.29 2.89 19.64
C ILE A 168 -7.92 1.90 18.64
N THR A 169 -8.92 1.10 19.07
CA THR A 169 -9.64 0.22 18.14
C THR A 169 -10.62 0.90 17.23
N ILE A 170 -11.12 2.07 17.59
CA ILE A 170 -12.23 2.71 16.89
C ILE A 170 -11.77 4.03 16.29
N LEU A 171 -10.78 4.68 16.90
CA LEU A 171 -10.35 6.02 16.58
C LEU A 171 -8.86 6.04 16.16
N PRO A 172 -8.46 6.98 15.29
CA PRO A 172 -7.06 7.28 15.03
C PRO A 172 -6.31 7.59 16.34
N THR A 173 -5.01 7.28 16.40
CA THR A 173 -4.22 7.53 17.62
C THR A 173 -4.14 9.00 18.01
N SER A 174 -4.20 9.93 17.05
CA SER A 174 -4.32 11.36 17.32
C SER A 174 -5.57 11.72 18.13
N GLU A 175 -6.60 10.89 18.06
CA GLU A 175 -7.83 11.09 18.81
C GLU A 175 -7.82 10.26 20.10
N ALA A 176 -7.60 8.94 19.99
CA ALA A 176 -7.64 8.02 21.14
C ALA A 176 -6.64 8.37 22.26
N VAL A 177 -5.46 8.90 21.93
CA VAL A 177 -4.44 9.26 22.92
C VAL A 177 -4.47 10.75 23.25
N TYR A 178 -4.66 11.59 22.23
CA TYR A 178 -4.38 13.02 22.34
C TYR A 178 -5.64 13.89 22.35
N ASN A 179 -6.82 13.36 21.99
CA ASN A 179 -8.08 14.11 21.88
C ASN A 179 -7.91 15.37 21.01
N TYR A 180 -7.37 15.18 19.80
CA TYR A 180 -6.94 16.27 18.94
C TYR A 180 -8.10 17.12 18.42
N SER A 181 -9.22 16.52 18.05
CA SER A 181 -10.40 17.25 17.55
C SER A 181 -10.87 18.31 18.55
N SER A 182 -11.07 17.92 19.81
CA SER A 182 -11.51 18.80 20.90
C SER A 182 -10.47 19.87 21.19
N LYS A 183 -9.19 19.50 21.34
CA LYS A 183 -8.12 20.47 21.63
C LYS A 183 -7.92 21.49 20.51
N LEU A 184 -8.04 21.07 19.25
CA LEU A 184 -7.99 21.98 18.11
C LEU A 184 -9.18 22.94 18.13
N THR A 185 -10.38 22.43 18.38
CA THR A 185 -11.61 23.24 18.46
C THR A 185 -11.51 24.28 19.57
N ASP A 186 -11.07 23.88 20.76
CA ASP A 186 -10.87 24.78 21.90
C ASP A 186 -9.82 25.85 21.59
N TRP A 187 -8.70 25.45 20.97
CA TRP A 187 -7.67 26.37 20.53
C TRP A 187 -8.21 27.37 19.50
N ILE A 188 -8.97 26.92 18.49
CA ILE A 188 -9.59 27.81 17.49
C ILE A 188 -10.47 28.84 18.19
N ARG A 189 -11.41 28.40 19.02
CA ARG A 189 -12.35 29.27 19.73
C ARG A 189 -11.66 30.34 20.59
N GLN A 190 -10.55 29.98 21.23
CA GLN A 190 -9.74 30.92 22.01
C GLN A 190 -9.09 32.01 21.14
N HIS A 191 -8.85 31.76 19.84
CA HIS A 191 -8.13 32.65 18.94
C HIS A 191 -9.01 33.37 17.90
N LEU A 192 -10.31 33.04 17.80
CA LEU A 192 -11.24 33.68 16.85
C LEU A 192 -11.35 35.20 17.02
N HIS A 193 -11.09 35.73 18.21
CA HIS A 193 -11.12 37.16 18.51
C HIS A 193 -10.02 37.96 17.76
N LEU A 194 -9.01 37.28 17.21
CA LEU A 194 -7.91 37.90 16.46
C LEU A 194 -8.27 38.31 15.03
N VAL A 195 -9.46 37.91 14.55
CA VAL A 195 -9.96 38.23 13.20
C VAL A 195 -11.11 39.23 13.30
N SER A 196 -11.07 40.27 12.47
CA SER A 196 -12.15 41.24 12.34
C SER A 196 -13.11 40.87 11.20
N GLU A 197 -14.34 41.40 11.24
CA GLU A 197 -15.31 41.23 10.14
C GLU A 197 -14.82 41.84 8.82
N HIS A 198 -13.98 42.88 8.89
CA HIS A 198 -13.39 43.49 7.70
C HIS A 198 -12.41 42.54 6.99
N GLU A 199 -11.55 41.85 7.74
CA GLU A 199 -10.60 40.86 7.19
C GLU A 199 -11.34 39.66 6.59
N ILE A 200 -12.50 39.28 7.13
CA ILE A 200 -13.34 38.23 6.54
C ILE A 200 -13.87 38.66 5.18
N ALA A 201 -14.39 39.88 5.08
CA ALA A 201 -14.94 40.41 3.83
C ALA A 201 -13.85 40.56 2.75
N GLU A 202 -12.65 41.02 3.12
CA GLU A 202 -11.51 41.12 2.21
C GLU A 202 -11.08 39.74 1.70
N ALA A 203 -10.86 38.79 2.61
CA ALA A 203 -10.42 37.46 2.23
C ALA A 203 -11.45 36.72 1.35
N ALA A 204 -12.74 36.87 1.64
CA ALA A 204 -13.81 36.29 0.84
C ALA A 204 -13.89 36.89 -0.57
N SER A 205 -13.54 38.17 -0.75
CA SER A 205 -13.47 38.80 -2.07
C SER A 205 -12.30 38.28 -2.91
N ASP A 206 -11.21 37.86 -2.26
CA ASP A 206 -10.02 37.33 -2.94
C ASP A 206 -10.14 35.83 -3.26
N ASN A 207 -10.95 35.10 -2.47
CA ASN A 207 -11.11 33.67 -2.61
C ASN A 207 -12.48 33.17 -2.12
N ASP A 208 -13.35 32.88 -3.08
CA ASP A 208 -14.72 32.40 -2.82
C ASP A 208 -14.78 31.11 -1.99
N PHE A 209 -13.73 30.26 -2.04
CA PHE A 209 -13.67 29.01 -1.25
C PHE A 209 -13.64 29.24 0.27
N ILE A 210 -13.38 30.47 0.73
CA ILE A 210 -13.45 30.78 2.17
C ILE A 210 -14.87 30.64 2.69
N LEU A 211 -15.87 30.94 1.87
CA LEU A 211 -17.29 30.85 2.20
C LEU A 211 -17.91 29.50 1.81
N ASP A 212 -17.11 28.58 1.28
CA ASP A 212 -17.61 27.30 0.79
C ASP A 212 -17.93 26.32 1.92
N PHE A 213 -19.17 25.84 1.93
CA PHE A 213 -19.69 24.86 2.88
C PHE A 213 -20.10 23.55 2.20
N GLU A 214 -20.05 23.50 0.87
CA GLU A 214 -20.54 22.35 0.12
C GLU A 214 -19.45 21.27 0.18
N THR A 215 -19.83 20.08 0.66
CA THR A 215 -19.06 18.81 0.61
C THR A 215 -18.15 18.40 1.77
N VAL A 216 -18.22 19.01 2.96
CA VAL A 216 -17.34 18.58 4.07
C VAL A 216 -18.07 18.02 5.29
N ASP A 217 -17.70 16.79 5.68
CA ASP A 217 -18.07 16.22 6.99
C ASP A 217 -17.59 17.16 8.10
N ARG A 218 -18.53 17.68 8.90
CA ARG A 218 -18.27 18.61 10.00
C ARG A 218 -17.93 17.82 11.25
N GLU A 219 -16.65 17.74 11.58
CA GLU A 219 -16.15 16.93 12.71
C GLU A 219 -15.79 17.81 13.92
N LEU A 220 -15.41 19.07 13.71
CA LEU A 220 -14.97 19.99 14.76
C LEU A 220 -16.12 20.72 15.48
N ASN A 221 -17.38 20.47 15.12
CA ASN A 221 -18.56 21.12 15.71
C ASN A 221 -18.44 22.66 15.77
N LEU A 222 -17.77 23.26 14.77
CA LEU A 222 -17.70 24.70 14.60
C LEU A 222 -18.99 25.18 13.93
N THR A 223 -19.51 26.34 14.35
CA THR A 223 -20.58 27.03 13.60
C THR A 223 -20.03 27.58 12.28
N ASP A 224 -20.89 27.95 11.33
CA ASP A 224 -20.46 28.48 10.03
C ASP A 224 -19.65 29.77 10.17
N HIS A 225 -20.02 30.63 11.12
CA HIS A 225 -19.26 31.85 11.44
C HIS A 225 -17.90 31.54 12.04
N GLU A 226 -17.82 30.58 12.98
CA GLU A 226 -16.55 30.13 13.54
C GLU A 226 -15.65 29.50 12.47
N LEU A 227 -16.24 28.73 11.54
CA LEU A 227 -15.51 28.07 10.46
C LEU A 227 -14.89 29.07 9.49
N ILE A 228 -15.69 30.00 8.93
CA ILE A 228 -15.18 31.05 8.04
C ILE A 228 -14.06 31.82 8.73
N ARG A 229 -14.31 32.25 9.97
CA ARG A 229 -13.36 33.03 10.75
C ARG A 229 -12.08 32.24 11.08
N SER A 230 -12.18 30.92 11.28
CA SER A 230 -11.02 30.05 11.47
C SER A 230 -10.16 29.93 10.20
N ARG A 231 -10.77 29.83 9.02
CA ARG A 231 -10.05 29.83 7.74
C ARG A 231 -9.28 31.15 7.55
N VAL A 232 -9.93 32.28 7.83
CA VAL A 232 -9.28 33.60 7.76
C VAL A 232 -8.18 33.75 8.82
N LEU A 233 -8.39 33.24 10.04
CA LEU A 233 -7.37 33.19 11.10
C LEU A 233 -6.12 32.45 10.62
N PHE A 234 -6.27 31.27 10.04
CA PHE A 234 -5.14 30.47 9.57
C PHE A 234 -4.44 31.07 8.35
N LEU A 235 -5.16 31.80 7.48
CA LEU A 235 -4.56 32.62 6.44
C LEU A 235 -3.69 33.73 7.04
N LYS A 236 -4.25 34.49 7.99
CA LYS A 236 -3.56 35.58 8.69
C LYS A 236 -2.31 35.12 9.43
N LEU A 237 -2.36 33.94 10.05
CA LEU A 237 -1.21 33.34 10.75
C LEU A 237 -0.21 32.67 9.80
N GLY A 238 -0.50 32.54 8.51
CA GLY A 238 0.35 31.86 7.53
C GLY A 238 0.43 30.34 7.75
N TYR A 239 -0.58 29.75 8.38
CA TYR A 239 -0.59 28.32 8.73
C TYR A 239 -1.00 27.42 7.58
N TYR A 240 -1.45 27.97 6.46
CA TYR A 240 -1.69 27.17 5.26
C TYR A 240 -0.41 26.80 4.50
N GLU A 241 -0.49 25.70 3.78
CA GLU A 241 0.46 25.29 2.74
C GLU A 241 -0.28 25.09 1.42
N LYS A 242 0.31 25.59 0.33
CA LYS A 242 -0.26 25.41 -1.00
C LYS A 242 0.08 24.01 -1.54
N VAL A 243 -0.92 23.15 -1.62
CA VAL A 243 -0.82 21.77 -2.11
C VAL A 243 -1.81 21.57 -3.25
N ASN A 244 -1.31 21.25 -4.44
CA ASN A 244 -2.13 20.95 -5.62
C ASN A 244 -3.20 22.01 -5.97
N GLY A 245 -2.93 23.29 -5.69
CA GLY A 245 -3.85 24.39 -6.00
C GLY A 245 -4.71 24.82 -4.82
N SER A 246 -4.63 24.09 -3.71
CA SER A 246 -5.46 24.27 -2.52
C SER A 246 -4.60 24.59 -1.31
N LEU A 247 -5.20 25.24 -0.33
CA LEU A 247 -4.55 25.59 0.92
C LEU A 247 -4.95 24.57 1.97
N LEU A 248 -3.97 23.75 2.36
CA LEU A 248 -4.10 22.76 3.42
C LEU A 248 -3.55 23.32 4.72
N LEU A 249 -4.28 23.12 5.82
CA LEU A 249 -3.82 23.57 7.13
C LEU A 249 -2.54 22.80 7.53
N ARG A 250 -1.48 23.51 7.89
CA ARG A 250 -0.30 22.93 8.55
C ARG A 250 -0.51 22.93 10.06
N PRO A 251 -0.68 21.76 10.69
CA PRO A 251 -1.04 21.69 12.10
C PRO A 251 0.16 21.92 13.04
N GLN A 252 1.41 21.87 12.55
CA GLN A 252 2.61 21.85 13.38
C GLN A 252 2.73 23.02 14.39
N PRO A 253 2.45 24.29 14.03
CA PRO A 253 2.49 25.39 14.99
C PRO A 253 1.50 25.17 16.16
N ILE A 254 0.30 24.70 15.85
CA ILE A 254 -0.76 24.42 16.83
C ILE A 254 -0.36 23.24 17.73
N LEU A 255 0.16 22.16 17.14
CA LEU A 255 0.62 20.98 17.89
C LEU A 255 1.71 21.33 18.91
N ASN A 256 2.63 22.23 18.57
CA ASN A 256 3.69 22.67 19.47
C ASN A 256 3.15 23.34 20.74
N GLU A 257 2.01 24.02 20.63
CA GLU A 257 1.35 24.73 21.72
C GLU A 257 0.48 23.77 22.57
N ILE A 258 -0.49 23.10 21.93
CA ILE A 258 -1.50 22.27 22.63
C ILE A 258 -0.91 21.00 23.26
N TYR A 259 0.26 20.55 22.76
CA TYR A 259 0.98 19.37 23.26
C TYR A 259 2.39 19.71 23.78
N SER A 260 2.57 20.95 24.25
CA SER A 260 3.80 21.40 24.91
C SER A 260 4.27 20.48 26.03
N GLY A 261 3.34 19.95 26.84
CA GLY A 261 3.58 19.00 27.94
C GLY A 261 3.56 17.51 27.57
N THR A 262 4.05 17.15 26.38
CA THR A 262 4.12 15.75 25.92
C THR A 262 5.46 15.42 25.28
N LEU A 263 5.80 14.13 25.21
CA LEU A 263 7.01 13.61 24.58
C LEU A 263 6.85 13.46 23.06
N ASN A 264 5.70 12.99 22.57
CA ASN A 264 5.44 12.73 21.15
C ASN A 264 4.29 13.55 20.56
N GLY A 265 3.42 14.16 21.37
CA GLY A 265 2.26 14.95 20.92
C GLY A 265 2.59 16.03 19.89
N LYS A 266 3.74 16.70 20.02
CA LYS A 266 4.24 17.69 19.04
C LYS A 266 4.55 17.10 17.66
N SER A 267 4.79 15.79 17.56
CA SER A 267 5.21 15.08 16.34
C SER A 267 4.14 14.11 15.82
N ILE A 268 2.91 14.18 16.33
CA ILE A 268 1.84 13.31 15.84
C ILE A 268 1.51 13.64 14.38
N ARG A 269 0.98 12.64 13.68
CA ARG A 269 0.25 12.89 12.44
C ARG A 269 -1.23 13.03 12.83
N PRO A 270 -1.75 14.26 12.95
CA PRO A 270 -3.12 14.45 13.38
C PRO A 270 -4.12 13.97 12.33
N LEU A 271 -5.37 13.84 12.75
CA LEU A 271 -6.50 13.74 11.84
C LEU A 271 -6.56 15.01 10.97
N HIS A 272 -6.87 14.84 9.69
CA HIS A 272 -6.99 15.94 8.76
C HIS A 272 -8.45 16.35 8.64
N PHE A 273 -8.78 17.59 8.99
CA PHE A 273 -10.14 18.10 8.92
C PHE A 273 -10.36 18.82 7.60
N GLY A 274 -11.18 18.21 6.73
CA GLY A 274 -11.53 18.76 5.43
C GLY A 274 -12.04 20.20 5.54
N GLU A 275 -12.85 20.48 6.57
CA GLU A 275 -13.63 21.71 6.71
C GLU A 275 -12.73 22.94 6.84
N LEU A 276 -11.50 22.76 7.33
CA LEU A 276 -10.52 23.83 7.49
C LEU A 276 -9.68 24.10 6.23
N ASN A 277 -9.82 23.33 5.15
CA ASN A 277 -9.06 23.59 3.91
C ASN A 277 -9.75 24.63 3.04
N ILE A 278 -8.98 25.23 2.14
CA ILE A 278 -9.49 26.18 1.14
C ILE A 278 -9.10 25.64 -0.25
N GLY A 279 -10.09 25.20 -1.03
CA GLY A 279 -9.91 24.58 -2.35
C GLY A 279 -9.78 23.04 -2.36
N GLU A 280 -9.71 22.45 -3.55
CA GLU A 280 -9.69 21.00 -3.82
C GLU A 280 -8.33 20.30 -3.60
N SER A 281 -8.18 19.47 -2.58
CA SER A 281 -6.87 18.87 -2.24
C SER A 281 -6.70 17.39 -2.62
N SER A 282 -7.78 16.67 -2.89
CA SER A 282 -7.78 15.25 -3.25
C SER A 282 -8.24 14.98 -4.69
N TYR A 283 -7.68 13.94 -5.29
CA TYR A 283 -8.35 13.27 -6.40
C TYR A 283 -9.59 12.62 -5.79
N ASP A 284 -10.76 13.18 -6.06
CA ASP A 284 -12.01 12.47 -5.85
C ASP A 284 -12.30 11.71 -7.15
N ALA A 285 -12.62 10.43 -7.01
CA ALA A 285 -12.96 9.58 -8.13
C ALA A 285 -14.40 9.88 -8.57
N GLU A 286 -14.73 9.61 -9.83
CA GLU A 286 -16.06 9.98 -10.37
C GLU A 286 -17.19 9.34 -9.58
N TYR A 287 -16.98 8.09 -9.14
CA TYR A 287 -17.89 7.36 -8.29
C TYR A 287 -17.15 6.93 -7.02
N PRO A 288 -17.88 6.67 -5.92
CA PRO A 288 -17.32 5.95 -4.79
C PRO A 288 -16.78 4.59 -5.24
N SER A 289 -15.72 4.12 -4.57
CA SER A 289 -15.12 2.83 -4.90
C SER A 289 -15.99 1.69 -4.41
N VAL A 290 -16.19 0.68 -5.26
CA VAL A 290 -16.61 -0.65 -4.78
C VAL A 290 -15.61 -1.09 -3.73
N GLU A 291 -16.13 -1.55 -2.60
CA GLU A 291 -15.30 -1.90 -1.47
C GLU A 291 -14.39 -3.07 -1.81
N VAL A 292 -13.09 -2.76 -1.87
CA VAL A 292 -12.04 -3.76 -2.08
C VAL A 292 -11.71 -4.47 -0.75
N LYS A 293 -12.20 -3.95 0.37
CA LYS A 293 -12.12 -4.57 1.70
C LYS A 293 -13.53 -5.02 2.07
N ARG A 294 -13.74 -6.24 2.57
CA ARG A 294 -15.05 -6.57 3.16
C ARG A 294 -15.28 -5.63 4.35
N ASN A 295 -16.41 -4.93 4.40
CA ASN A 295 -16.83 -4.20 5.60
C ASN A 295 -17.00 -5.18 6.77
N GLU A 296 -15.93 -5.35 7.54
CA GLU A 296 -16.01 -5.63 8.96
C GLU A 296 -15.26 -4.48 9.63
N LYS A 297 -16.07 -3.63 10.28
CA LYS A 297 -15.84 -2.43 11.09
C LYS A 297 -14.40 -1.96 11.31
N GLU A 298 -14.23 -0.64 11.17
CA GLU A 298 -13.00 0.10 11.39
C GLU A 298 -12.28 -0.33 12.69
N GLY A 299 -11.01 -0.70 12.54
CA GLY A 299 -10.11 -0.88 13.67
C GLY A 299 -8.70 -1.39 13.32
N PRO A 300 -7.73 -1.22 14.24
CA PRO A 300 -6.33 -1.56 14.08
C PRO A 300 -6.15 -3.08 14.03
N SER A 301 -5.19 -3.52 13.23
CA SER A 301 -4.84 -4.94 13.14
C SER A 301 -4.46 -5.53 14.50
N HIS A 302 -4.72 -6.83 14.71
CA HIS A 302 -4.27 -7.58 15.90
C HIS A 302 -2.79 -7.35 16.22
N ARG A 303 -1.95 -7.15 15.20
CA ARG A 303 -0.52 -6.85 15.35
C ARG A 303 -0.29 -5.51 16.05
N THR A 304 -1.05 -4.48 15.69
CA THR A 304 -0.94 -3.16 16.31
C THR A 304 -1.34 -3.23 17.77
N LEU A 305 -2.49 -3.83 18.09
CA LEU A 305 -2.94 -3.97 19.48
C LEU A 305 -1.99 -4.79 20.33
N ASN A 306 -1.50 -5.91 19.80
CA ASN A 306 -0.51 -6.70 20.51
C ASN A 306 0.75 -5.87 20.79
N SER A 307 1.19 -5.00 19.85
CA SER A 307 2.31 -4.10 20.10
C SER A 307 2.06 -3.14 21.27
N TYR A 308 0.85 -2.60 21.44
CA TYR A 308 0.50 -1.76 22.60
C TYR A 308 0.46 -2.58 23.90
N ILE A 309 -0.16 -3.76 23.88
CA ILE A 309 -0.21 -4.68 25.03
C ILE A 309 1.21 -5.04 25.49
N GLN A 310 2.11 -5.39 24.56
CA GLN A 310 3.50 -5.70 24.90
C GLN A 310 4.22 -4.49 25.50
N THR A 311 3.88 -3.27 25.09
CA THR A 311 4.45 -2.07 25.70
C THR A 311 3.99 -1.88 27.14
N PHE A 312 2.71 -2.06 27.46
CA PHE A 312 2.25 -2.05 28.85
C PHE A 312 2.91 -3.17 29.68
N ARG A 313 2.98 -4.40 29.14
CA ARG A 313 3.66 -5.52 29.81
C ARG A 313 5.14 -5.26 30.08
N THR A 314 5.79 -4.41 29.29
CA THR A 314 7.20 -4.07 29.50
C THR A 314 7.42 -3.35 30.84
N LEU A 315 6.43 -2.63 31.37
CA LEU A 315 6.53 -2.05 32.72
C LEU A 315 6.78 -3.10 33.80
N SER A 316 6.29 -4.34 33.60
CA SER A 316 6.43 -5.40 34.61
C SER A 316 7.80 -6.09 34.64
N ILE A 317 8.65 -5.81 33.65
CA ILE A 317 10.01 -6.38 33.57
C ILE A 317 11.09 -5.33 33.83
N ILE A 318 10.72 -4.09 34.13
CA ILE A 318 11.65 -3.05 34.56
C ILE A 318 12.02 -3.35 36.01
N GLU A 319 13.30 -3.64 36.26
CA GLU A 319 13.82 -4.01 37.57
C GLU A 319 14.61 -2.85 38.22
N GLU A 320 15.03 -1.86 37.44
CA GLU A 320 15.93 -0.79 37.89
C GLU A 320 15.22 0.34 38.67
N CYS A 321 13.89 0.36 38.71
CA CYS A 321 13.12 1.34 39.49
C CYS A 321 11.75 0.80 39.91
N GLU A 322 11.14 1.44 40.90
CA GLU A 322 9.81 1.09 41.39
C GLU A 322 8.75 1.70 40.48
N THR A 323 8.36 1.00 39.41
CA THR A 323 7.38 1.53 38.45
C THR A 323 6.03 1.87 39.11
N GLY A 324 5.71 1.21 40.23
CA GLY A 324 4.45 1.35 40.96
C GLY A 324 3.27 0.62 40.31
N ALA A 325 3.42 0.12 39.08
CA ALA A 325 2.35 -0.58 38.38
C ALA A 325 2.18 -2.03 38.89
N ASP A 326 0.94 -2.52 38.95
CA ASP A 326 0.67 -3.91 39.35
C ASP A 326 1.10 -4.89 38.25
N ASN A 327 2.15 -5.67 38.55
CA ASN A 327 2.70 -6.68 37.64
C ASN A 327 1.68 -7.77 37.25
N ASN A 328 0.85 -8.22 38.19
CA ASN A 328 -0.15 -9.25 37.90
C ASN A 328 -1.22 -8.70 36.95
N MET A 329 -1.64 -7.45 37.19
CA MET A 329 -2.56 -6.74 36.30
C MET A 329 -1.98 -6.61 34.88
N LEU A 330 -0.73 -6.14 34.74
CA LEU A 330 -0.08 -5.97 33.45
C LEU A 330 0.08 -7.29 32.68
N GLN A 331 0.48 -8.36 33.37
CA GLN A 331 0.61 -9.69 32.75
C GLN A 331 -0.75 -10.27 32.34
N SER A 332 -1.82 -9.94 33.05
CA SER A 332 -3.19 -10.37 32.71
C SER A 332 -3.76 -9.72 31.44
N LEU A 333 -3.11 -8.69 30.89
CA LEU A 333 -3.55 -8.00 29.67
C LEU A 333 -3.45 -8.92 28.45
N THR A 334 -4.58 -9.46 27.99
CA THR A 334 -4.61 -10.30 26.77
C THR A 334 -5.34 -9.63 25.63
N LEU A 335 -4.91 -9.94 24.39
CA LEU A 335 -5.64 -9.55 23.18
C LEU A 335 -7.09 -10.04 23.24
N GLN A 336 -7.31 -11.28 23.67
CA GLN A 336 -8.62 -11.92 23.80
C GLN A 336 -9.61 -11.10 24.63
N ARG A 337 -9.18 -10.46 25.72
CA ARG A 337 -10.04 -9.62 26.55
C ARG A 337 -10.39 -8.28 25.89
N VAL A 338 -9.44 -7.67 25.17
CA VAL A 338 -9.71 -6.45 24.39
C VAL A 338 -10.78 -6.72 23.32
N ILE A 339 -10.70 -7.91 22.71
CA ILE A 339 -11.53 -8.32 21.58
C ILE A 339 -12.82 -9.08 21.96
N ALA A 340 -12.99 -9.43 23.23
CA ALA A 340 -14.14 -10.21 23.69
C ALA A 340 -15.45 -9.45 23.40
N GLY A 341 -16.40 -10.12 22.73
CA GLY A 341 -17.70 -9.54 22.39
C GLY A 341 -17.69 -8.54 21.23
N LYS A 342 -16.57 -8.39 20.53
CA LYS A 342 -16.42 -7.48 19.39
C LYS A 342 -16.06 -8.26 18.12
N GLU A 343 -16.68 -7.89 17.01
CA GLU A 343 -16.27 -8.33 15.68
C GLU A 343 -14.94 -7.63 15.34
N PHE A 344 -13.82 -8.34 15.45
CA PHE A 344 -12.50 -7.81 15.11
C PHE A 344 -12.09 -8.16 13.69
N MET A 345 -11.27 -7.29 13.09
CA MET A 345 -10.59 -7.54 11.82
C MET A 345 -9.85 -8.89 11.85
N GLN A 346 -10.48 -9.91 11.27
CA GLN A 346 -9.78 -11.05 10.71
C GLN A 346 -8.74 -10.54 9.68
N PRO A 347 -7.63 -11.25 9.45
CA PRO A 347 -6.62 -10.84 8.47
C PRO A 347 -7.28 -10.36 7.16
N MET A 348 -6.98 -9.12 6.76
CA MET A 348 -7.67 -8.37 5.71
C MET A 348 -8.03 -9.23 4.49
N ARG A 349 -9.33 -9.47 4.30
CA ARG A 349 -9.87 -10.12 3.11
C ARG A 349 -10.13 -9.06 2.05
N TYR A 350 -9.21 -8.94 1.10
CA TYR A 350 -9.46 -8.09 -0.06
C TYR A 350 -10.45 -8.79 -1.00
N ARG A 351 -11.52 -8.11 -1.41
CA ARG A 351 -12.42 -8.60 -2.46
C ARG A 351 -11.63 -8.59 -3.78
N THR A 352 -11.55 -9.73 -4.46
CA THR A 352 -11.03 -9.76 -5.83
C THR A 352 -11.99 -8.97 -6.70
N ALA A 353 -11.47 -8.11 -7.57
CA ALA A 353 -12.30 -7.57 -8.65
C ALA A 353 -12.81 -8.77 -9.50
N PRO A 354 -14.03 -8.71 -10.04
CA PRO A 354 -14.46 -9.70 -11.02
C PRO A 354 -13.42 -9.85 -12.14
N ILE A 355 -13.23 -11.08 -12.64
CA ILE A 355 -12.24 -11.36 -13.68
C ILE A 355 -12.57 -10.56 -14.93
N GLU A 356 -13.85 -10.46 -15.25
CA GLU A 356 -14.39 -9.73 -16.39
C GLU A 356 -14.02 -8.25 -16.33
N VAL A 357 -14.18 -7.62 -15.15
CA VAL A 357 -13.76 -6.23 -14.92
C VAL A 357 -12.25 -6.08 -15.08
N THR A 358 -11.48 -7.04 -14.58
CA THR A 358 -10.02 -7.02 -14.69
C THR A 358 -9.55 -7.18 -16.14
N LEU A 359 -10.15 -8.12 -16.88
CA LEU A 359 -9.88 -8.36 -18.30
C LEU A 359 -10.31 -7.17 -19.16
N GLN A 360 -11.46 -6.55 -18.87
CA GLN A 360 -11.89 -5.31 -19.53
C GLN A 360 -10.87 -4.20 -19.31
N ALA A 361 -10.40 -4.01 -18.07
CA ALA A 361 -9.39 -2.99 -17.79
C ALA A 361 -8.06 -3.27 -18.51
N ILE A 362 -7.62 -4.53 -18.58
CA ILE A 362 -6.43 -4.92 -19.36
C ILE A 362 -6.62 -4.61 -20.84
N ARG A 363 -7.78 -4.99 -21.41
CA ARG A 363 -8.12 -4.76 -22.81
C ARG A 363 -8.11 -3.26 -23.14
N CYS A 364 -8.92 -2.46 -22.43
CA CYS A 364 -9.02 -1.03 -22.68
C CYS A 364 -7.67 -0.33 -22.48
N SER A 365 -6.88 -0.75 -21.47
CA SER A 365 -5.52 -0.24 -21.26
C SER A 365 -4.61 -0.55 -22.45
N LEU A 366 -4.61 -1.78 -22.96
CA LEU A 366 -3.78 -2.16 -24.10
C LEU A 366 -4.20 -1.45 -25.38
N GLU A 367 -5.50 -1.40 -25.68
CA GLU A 367 -6.05 -0.67 -26.85
C GLU A 367 -5.61 0.79 -26.81
N PHE A 368 -5.83 1.48 -25.68
CA PHE A 368 -5.41 2.87 -25.50
C PHE A 368 -3.90 3.05 -25.66
N LEU A 369 -3.10 2.16 -25.08
CA LEU A 369 -1.64 2.25 -25.15
C LEU A 369 -1.11 2.04 -26.57
N PHE A 370 -1.64 1.07 -27.31
CA PHE A 370 -1.21 0.82 -28.69
C PHE A 370 -1.50 2.01 -29.60
N GLU A 371 -2.67 2.63 -29.45
CA GLU A 371 -3.08 3.74 -30.28
C GLU A 371 -2.39 5.06 -29.90
N ASN A 372 -2.22 5.35 -28.61
CA ASN A 372 -1.99 6.73 -28.16
C ASN A 372 -0.62 6.99 -27.53
N THR A 373 0.17 5.95 -27.18
CA THR A 373 1.38 6.13 -26.36
C THR A 373 2.39 7.12 -26.95
N ASP A 374 2.76 6.96 -28.22
CA ASP A 374 3.83 7.77 -28.82
C ASP A 374 3.44 9.23 -28.91
N TRP A 375 2.20 9.51 -29.28
CA TRP A 375 1.69 10.86 -29.39
C TRP A 375 1.59 11.54 -28.02
N VAL A 376 1.00 10.88 -27.02
CA VAL A 376 0.83 11.46 -25.67
C VAL A 376 2.19 11.76 -25.04
N LEU A 377 3.15 10.83 -25.13
CA LEU A 377 4.49 11.04 -24.57
C LEU A 377 5.25 12.17 -25.28
N ASP A 378 5.16 12.26 -26.61
CA ASP A 378 5.80 13.35 -27.36
C ASP A 378 5.16 14.71 -27.04
N ALA A 379 3.82 14.76 -26.98
CA ALA A 379 3.10 16.00 -26.71
C ALA A 379 3.43 16.55 -25.31
N VAL A 380 3.43 15.68 -24.30
CA VAL A 380 3.79 16.05 -22.92
C VAL A 380 5.26 16.46 -22.82
N TYR A 381 6.16 15.78 -23.54
CA TYR A 381 7.58 16.15 -23.59
C TYR A 381 7.76 17.58 -24.13
N ARG A 382 7.06 17.95 -25.22
CA ARG A 382 7.14 19.31 -25.78
C ARG A 382 6.72 20.39 -24.80
N VAL A 383 5.69 20.11 -23.98
CA VAL A 383 5.27 21.03 -22.90
C VAL A 383 6.38 21.20 -21.86
N ILE A 384 6.98 20.09 -21.40
CA ILE A 384 8.09 20.12 -20.43
C ILE A 384 9.31 20.86 -21.00
N GLU A 385 9.67 20.58 -22.25
CA GLU A 385 10.79 21.21 -22.94
C GLU A 385 10.58 22.72 -23.11
N ALA A 386 9.42 23.14 -23.61
CA ALA A 386 9.07 24.56 -23.77
C ALA A 386 9.12 25.31 -22.43
N LYS A 387 8.66 24.68 -21.35
CA LYS A 387 8.74 25.25 -20.00
C LYS A 387 10.18 25.36 -19.52
N SER A 388 11.00 24.33 -19.73
CA SER A 388 12.40 24.35 -19.27
C SER A 388 13.25 25.39 -19.99
N ASN A 389 12.97 25.63 -21.26
CA ASN A 389 13.65 26.61 -22.10
C ASN A 389 13.17 28.07 -21.91
N GLN A 390 12.40 28.36 -20.85
CA GLN A 390 11.80 29.69 -20.57
C GLN A 390 10.95 30.25 -21.73
N THR A 391 10.57 29.42 -22.70
CA THR A 391 9.73 29.83 -23.84
C THR A 391 8.27 30.07 -23.41
N MET A 392 7.93 29.70 -22.17
CA MET A 392 6.59 29.82 -21.57
C MET A 392 6.41 31.02 -20.64
N ASP A 393 7.40 31.90 -20.45
CA ASP A 393 7.25 33.05 -19.53
C ASP A 393 6.18 34.06 -20.02
N SER A 394 5.68 33.92 -21.25
CA SER A 394 4.67 34.78 -21.88
C SER A 394 3.40 34.07 -22.36
N ILE A 395 3.28 32.74 -22.24
CA ILE A 395 2.16 31.95 -22.78
C ILE A 395 1.69 30.92 -21.73
N SER A 396 0.38 30.81 -21.50
CA SER A 396 -0.16 29.82 -20.55
C SER A 396 -0.02 28.38 -21.07
N LEU A 397 -0.05 27.39 -20.17
CA LEU A 397 -0.02 25.98 -20.56
C LEU A 397 -1.16 25.59 -21.50
N ASN A 398 -2.36 26.16 -21.30
CA ASN A 398 -3.51 25.90 -22.14
C ASN A 398 -3.32 26.48 -23.55
N ASP A 399 -2.79 27.71 -23.67
CA ASP A 399 -2.54 28.35 -24.96
C ASP A 399 -1.48 27.60 -25.76
N PHE A 400 -0.42 27.12 -25.09
CA PHE A 400 0.60 26.29 -25.73
C PHE A 400 0.00 25.00 -26.29
N VAL A 401 -0.84 24.32 -25.51
CA VAL A 401 -1.50 23.07 -25.91
C VAL A 401 -2.48 23.30 -27.06
N LEU A 402 -3.23 24.40 -27.06
CA LEU A 402 -4.11 24.79 -28.17
C LEU A 402 -3.35 25.05 -29.47
N GLY A 403 -2.11 25.55 -29.37
CA GLY A 403 -1.22 25.77 -30.52
C GLY A 403 -0.62 24.49 -31.12
N MET A 404 -0.78 23.33 -30.49
CA MET A 404 -0.23 22.07 -30.99
C MET A 404 -1.01 21.59 -32.22
N THR A 405 -0.30 21.27 -33.31
CA THR A 405 -0.95 20.77 -34.54
C THR A 405 -1.57 19.39 -34.31
N PRO A 406 -2.88 19.19 -34.53
CA PRO A 406 -3.51 17.90 -34.35
C PRO A 406 -3.14 16.97 -35.53
N LYS A 407 -2.07 16.18 -35.36
CA LYS A 407 -1.61 15.15 -36.31
C LYS A 407 -2.03 13.73 -35.93
N HIS A 408 -2.81 13.58 -34.87
CA HIS A 408 -3.25 12.29 -34.31
C HIS A 408 -4.72 12.38 -33.90
N PRO A 409 -5.54 11.31 -34.04
CA PRO A 409 -6.98 11.37 -33.71
C PRO A 409 -7.27 11.91 -32.30
N ILE A 410 -6.53 11.44 -31.28
CA ILE A 410 -6.69 11.92 -29.90
C ILE A 410 -6.31 13.40 -29.73
N ALA A 411 -5.43 13.94 -30.58
CA ALA A 411 -5.01 15.34 -30.55
C ALA A 411 -6.13 16.30 -30.95
N CYS A 412 -7.08 15.84 -31.77
CA CYS A 412 -8.20 16.68 -32.23
C CYS A 412 -9.14 17.08 -31.08
N GLY A 413 -9.20 16.29 -30.01
CA GLY A 413 -10.00 16.57 -28.82
C GLY A 413 -9.35 17.57 -27.86
N ILE A 414 -8.03 17.73 -27.93
CA ILE A 414 -7.23 18.45 -26.94
C ILE A 414 -7.50 19.96 -27.00
N ARG A 415 -7.83 20.53 -25.84
CA ARG A 415 -8.14 21.96 -25.66
C ARG A 415 -7.41 22.57 -24.48
N TYR A 416 -7.03 21.76 -23.52
CA TYR A 416 -6.44 22.21 -22.27
C TYR A 416 -5.23 21.35 -21.93
N TRP A 417 -4.27 21.95 -21.22
CA TRP A 417 -3.28 21.18 -20.49
C TRP A 417 -3.97 20.37 -19.39
N SER A 418 -4.79 21.03 -18.57
CA SER A 418 -5.60 20.41 -17.53
C SER A 418 -6.75 21.35 -17.14
N VAL A 419 -7.79 20.81 -16.52
CA VAL A 419 -8.92 21.59 -15.97
C VAL A 419 -9.13 21.24 -14.48
N GLN A 420 -9.74 22.12 -13.70
CA GLN A 420 -10.04 21.83 -12.29
C GLN A 420 -10.97 20.62 -12.15
N ARG A 421 -10.89 19.88 -11.04
CA ARG A 421 -11.68 18.65 -10.86
C ARG A 421 -13.11 18.95 -10.44
N SER A 422 -13.30 20.05 -9.72
CA SER A 422 -14.59 20.70 -9.38
C SER A 422 -15.40 21.05 -10.60
N ASN A 423 -14.77 21.18 -11.77
CA ASN A 423 -15.51 21.46 -12.99
C ASN A 423 -16.54 20.33 -13.19
N PRO A 424 -17.86 20.65 -13.21
CA PRO A 424 -18.89 19.63 -13.39
C PRO A 424 -18.72 18.82 -14.69
N GLU A 425 -18.08 19.41 -15.69
CA GLU A 425 -17.76 18.79 -16.97
C GLU A 425 -16.42 18.04 -16.99
N PHE A 426 -15.70 17.93 -15.86
CA PHE A 426 -14.36 17.33 -15.81
C PHE A 426 -14.31 15.95 -16.46
N TYR A 427 -15.23 15.04 -16.08
CA TYR A 427 -15.24 13.69 -16.64
C TYR A 427 -15.74 13.64 -18.09
N ASN A 428 -16.57 14.59 -18.52
CA ASN A 428 -16.98 14.73 -19.92
C ASN A 428 -15.80 15.19 -20.78
N LEU A 429 -15.04 16.19 -20.31
CA LEU A 429 -13.81 16.67 -20.94
C LEU A 429 -12.71 15.61 -20.97
N LEU A 430 -12.59 14.82 -19.90
CA LEU A 430 -11.68 13.68 -19.82
C LEU A 430 -11.97 12.68 -20.94
N ARG A 431 -13.24 12.29 -21.12
CA ARG A 431 -13.69 11.33 -22.16
C ARG A 431 -13.62 11.89 -23.56
N ALA A 432 -13.80 13.20 -23.71
CA ALA A 432 -13.62 13.92 -24.97
C ALA A 432 -12.13 14.08 -25.35
N ASN A 433 -11.20 13.54 -24.54
CA ASN A 433 -9.76 13.69 -24.73
C ASN A 433 -9.30 15.16 -24.74
N SER A 434 -9.97 16.02 -23.96
CA SER A 434 -9.72 17.47 -24.01
C SER A 434 -8.55 17.96 -23.16
N THR A 435 -8.01 17.12 -22.29
CA THR A 435 -7.02 17.50 -21.29
C THR A 435 -5.75 16.64 -21.38
N LEU A 436 -4.61 17.25 -21.75
CA LEU A 436 -3.37 16.53 -22.04
C LEU A 436 -2.71 15.90 -20.80
N ALA A 437 -2.70 16.60 -19.65
CA ALA A 437 -2.10 16.11 -18.41
C ALA A 437 -2.84 14.87 -17.89
N GLU A 438 -4.17 14.86 -17.98
CA GLU A 438 -5.01 13.71 -17.65
C GLU A 438 -4.75 12.53 -18.60
N LEU A 439 -4.61 12.75 -19.92
CA LEU A 439 -4.27 11.65 -20.84
C LEU A 439 -2.92 11.00 -20.51
N TYR A 440 -1.92 11.79 -20.08
CA TYR A 440 -0.69 11.23 -19.54
C TYR A 440 -0.93 10.37 -18.30
N GLN A 441 -1.77 10.83 -17.38
CA GLN A 441 -2.11 10.08 -16.18
C GLN A 441 -2.88 8.78 -16.51
N VAL A 442 -3.78 8.80 -17.49
CA VAL A 442 -4.47 7.61 -18.03
C VAL A 442 -3.46 6.64 -18.65
N LEU A 443 -2.50 7.13 -19.43
CA LEU A 443 -1.41 6.32 -20.00
C LEU A 443 -0.60 5.63 -18.89
N ILE A 444 -0.16 6.37 -17.88
CA ILE A 444 0.59 5.81 -16.75
C ILE A 444 -0.23 4.77 -15.99
N GLY A 445 -1.51 5.06 -15.72
CA GLY A 445 -2.44 4.11 -15.10
C GLY A 445 -2.61 2.84 -15.93
N SER A 446 -2.72 2.97 -17.24
CA SER A 446 -2.86 1.85 -18.18
C SER A 446 -1.62 0.94 -18.17
N VAL A 447 -0.40 1.50 -18.22
CA VAL A 447 0.83 0.70 -18.10
C VAL A 447 0.90 0.01 -16.75
N GLN A 448 0.48 0.68 -15.67
CA GLN A 448 0.44 0.09 -14.32
C GLN A 448 -0.57 -1.05 -14.19
N ILE A 449 -1.77 -0.92 -14.77
CA ILE A 449 -2.80 -1.97 -14.80
C ILE A 449 -2.24 -3.21 -15.52
N VAL A 450 -1.72 -3.05 -16.73
CA VAL A 450 -1.19 -4.15 -17.54
C VAL A 450 0.01 -4.80 -16.85
N THR A 451 0.99 -4.01 -16.42
CA THR A 451 2.18 -4.52 -15.71
C THR A 451 1.77 -5.24 -14.41
N GLY A 452 0.82 -4.68 -13.68
CA GLY A 452 0.32 -5.27 -12.44
C GLY A 452 -0.37 -6.61 -12.68
N ALA A 453 -1.14 -6.74 -13.76
CA ALA A 453 -1.86 -7.94 -14.13
C ALA A 453 -0.94 -9.09 -14.55
N VAL A 454 0.22 -8.80 -15.19
CA VAL A 454 1.10 -9.83 -15.77
C VAL A 454 2.36 -10.13 -14.95
N MET A 455 2.75 -9.26 -14.01
CA MET A 455 4.00 -9.45 -13.25
C MET A 455 3.79 -9.92 -11.82
N ALA A 456 2.54 -10.00 -11.37
CA ALA A 456 2.18 -10.42 -10.02
C ALA A 456 2.95 -9.68 -8.91
N ARG A 457 3.32 -8.42 -9.09
CA ARG A 457 4.16 -7.66 -8.13
C ARG A 457 3.34 -6.94 -7.06
N ARG A 458 3.98 -6.63 -5.94
CA ARG A 458 3.41 -5.71 -4.94
C ARG A 458 3.40 -4.28 -5.48
N ARG A 459 2.54 -3.43 -4.91
CA ARG A 459 2.48 -2.00 -5.24
C ARG A 459 3.83 -1.32 -5.20
N ASP A 460 4.55 -1.45 -4.09
CA ASP A 460 5.83 -0.76 -3.94
C ASP A 460 6.89 -1.28 -4.94
N GLU A 461 6.82 -2.55 -5.35
CA GLU A 461 7.74 -3.15 -6.32
C GLU A 461 7.52 -2.59 -7.74
N ILE A 462 6.29 -2.18 -8.09
CA ILE A 462 5.96 -1.51 -9.36
C ILE A 462 6.15 0.00 -9.27
N THR A 463 5.66 0.61 -8.19
CA THR A 463 5.65 2.08 -8.02
C THR A 463 7.06 2.66 -8.09
N TYR A 464 8.04 1.96 -7.51
CA TYR A 464 9.42 2.40 -7.41
C TYR A 464 10.36 1.68 -8.38
N LEU A 465 9.86 1.20 -9.53
CA LEU A 465 10.72 0.68 -10.59
C LEU A 465 11.72 1.76 -11.01
N ASP A 466 13.01 1.42 -11.02
CA ASP A 466 14.07 2.33 -11.44
C ASP A 466 14.09 2.43 -12.97
N SER A 467 13.93 3.66 -13.50
CA SER A 467 13.83 3.93 -14.93
C SER A 467 15.07 3.50 -15.72
N LYS A 468 16.24 3.38 -15.11
CA LYS A 468 17.48 2.99 -15.80
C LYS A 468 17.61 1.47 -15.90
N ILE A 469 17.25 0.75 -14.84
CA ILE A 469 17.56 -0.68 -14.72
C ILE A 469 16.36 -1.63 -14.87
N CYS A 470 15.12 -1.14 -14.79
CA CYS A 470 13.92 -2.00 -14.70
C CYS A 470 13.65 -2.94 -15.89
N LEU A 471 14.37 -2.83 -17.01
CA LEU A 471 14.17 -3.66 -18.21
C LEU A 471 15.49 -4.29 -18.65
N GLU A 472 15.49 -5.61 -18.84
CA GLU A 472 16.62 -6.41 -19.30
C GLU A 472 16.16 -7.37 -20.41
N PRO A 473 16.82 -7.47 -21.58
CA PRO A 473 17.90 -6.60 -22.04
C PRO A 473 17.39 -5.17 -22.32
N ARG A 474 18.33 -4.21 -22.36
CA ARG A 474 18.03 -2.78 -22.59
C ARG A 474 17.99 -2.47 -24.10
N THR A 475 17.15 -3.20 -24.82
CA THR A 475 16.97 -3.05 -26.27
C THR A 475 15.51 -2.75 -26.61
N ASP A 476 15.28 -2.03 -27.71
CA ASP A 476 13.94 -1.62 -28.13
C ASP A 476 13.08 -2.82 -28.58
N PRO A 477 11.98 -3.13 -27.86
CA PRO A 477 11.14 -4.27 -28.19
C PRO A 477 10.36 -4.10 -29.50
N SER A 478 10.23 -2.89 -30.05
CA SER A 478 9.52 -2.65 -31.31
C SER A 478 10.31 -3.06 -32.55
N LEU A 479 11.63 -3.15 -32.45
CA LEU A 479 12.51 -3.44 -33.59
C LEU A 479 12.35 -4.89 -34.08
N PRO A 480 12.32 -5.13 -35.41
CA PRO A 480 12.20 -6.47 -35.97
C PRO A 480 13.29 -7.44 -35.48
N GLU A 481 14.53 -6.98 -35.33
CA GLU A 481 15.64 -7.80 -34.82
C GLU A 481 15.43 -8.29 -33.38
N ASN A 482 14.57 -7.61 -32.61
CA ASN A 482 14.26 -7.96 -31.21
C ASN A 482 12.94 -8.75 -31.08
N ALA A 483 12.35 -9.22 -32.18
CA ALA A 483 11.07 -9.93 -32.16
C ALA A 483 11.07 -11.19 -31.29
N ASN A 484 12.21 -11.88 -31.22
CA ASN A 484 12.41 -13.11 -30.45
C ASN A 484 13.18 -12.88 -29.13
N THR A 485 13.35 -11.63 -28.71
CA THR A 485 14.09 -11.31 -27.48
C THR A 485 13.24 -11.59 -26.24
N HIS A 486 13.82 -12.31 -25.28
CA HIS A 486 13.21 -12.52 -23.97
C HIS A 486 13.52 -11.36 -23.04
N TYR A 487 12.48 -10.62 -22.65
CA TYR A 487 12.58 -9.50 -21.73
C TYR A 487 12.28 -9.91 -20.29
N TYR A 488 12.87 -9.17 -19.36
CA TYR A 488 12.77 -9.35 -17.93
C TYR A 488 12.54 -7.99 -17.26
N LEU A 489 11.67 -7.99 -16.25
CA LEU A 489 11.49 -6.87 -15.33
C LEU A 489 12.44 -7.03 -14.15
N VAL A 490 13.23 -6.00 -13.86
CA VAL A 490 14.13 -5.94 -12.71
C VAL A 490 13.56 -5.04 -11.62
N PHE A 491 13.47 -5.52 -10.39
CA PHE A 491 12.86 -4.81 -9.26
C PHE A 491 13.46 -5.20 -7.91
N ASP A 492 13.29 -4.35 -6.90
CA ASP A 492 13.71 -4.61 -5.52
C ASP A 492 12.59 -5.30 -4.71
N ALA A 493 12.80 -6.55 -4.29
CA ALA A 493 11.79 -7.35 -3.58
C ALA A 493 11.46 -6.79 -2.19
N ALA A 494 10.19 -6.47 -1.92
CA ALA A 494 9.80 -5.73 -0.71
C ALA A 494 9.90 -6.54 0.60
N LYS A 495 9.95 -7.88 0.54
CA LYS A 495 9.93 -8.79 1.70
C LYS A 495 11.15 -9.71 1.82
N LEU A 496 12.13 -9.62 0.92
CA LEU A 496 13.30 -10.48 0.91
C LEU A 496 14.56 -9.67 1.19
N GLY A 497 15.34 -10.15 2.16
CA GLY A 497 16.63 -9.62 2.60
C GLY A 497 16.70 -9.26 4.10
N ALA A 498 17.91 -9.13 4.63
CA ALA A 498 18.19 -8.88 6.04
C ALA A 498 18.58 -7.41 6.31
N ALA A 499 18.21 -6.88 7.48
CA ALA A 499 18.63 -5.56 7.96
C ALA A 499 18.40 -4.41 6.95
N GLY A 500 17.18 -4.35 6.38
CA GLY A 500 16.76 -3.32 5.43
C GLY A 500 17.36 -3.44 4.03
N ARG A 501 18.06 -4.54 3.70
CA ARG A 501 18.48 -4.85 2.33
C ARG A 501 17.29 -5.51 1.61
N ARG A 502 16.92 -4.99 0.43
CA ARG A 502 16.00 -5.68 -0.49
C ARG A 502 16.85 -6.42 -1.52
N GLU A 503 16.52 -7.68 -1.74
CA GLU A 503 17.11 -8.45 -2.83
C GLU A 503 16.58 -7.95 -4.17
N GLN A 504 17.49 -7.69 -5.12
CA GLN A 504 17.09 -7.38 -6.49
C GLN A 504 16.75 -8.67 -7.23
N LEU A 505 15.55 -8.73 -7.79
CA LEU A 505 15.06 -9.87 -8.53
C LEU A 505 14.78 -9.47 -9.97
N LYS A 506 14.89 -10.44 -10.88
CA LYS A 506 14.41 -10.30 -12.26
C LYS A 506 13.39 -11.38 -12.60
N ARG A 507 12.35 -11.02 -13.37
CA ARG A 507 11.28 -11.95 -13.78
C ARG A 507 10.93 -11.77 -15.25
N PRO A 508 10.60 -12.84 -15.98
CA PRO A 508 10.16 -12.75 -17.38
C PRO A 508 9.03 -11.74 -17.55
N LEU A 509 9.10 -10.96 -18.62
CA LEU A 509 8.17 -9.88 -18.95
C LEU A 509 7.65 -10.08 -20.37
N PRO A 510 6.32 -10.09 -20.58
CA PRO A 510 5.77 -10.17 -21.93
C PRO A 510 6.26 -9.01 -22.81
N ARG A 511 6.64 -9.29 -24.05
CA ARG A 511 7.22 -8.31 -24.99
C ARG A 511 6.34 -7.06 -25.17
N VAL A 512 5.02 -7.22 -25.17
CA VAL A 512 4.06 -6.09 -25.23
C VAL A 512 4.22 -5.12 -24.05
N VAL A 513 4.49 -5.63 -22.85
CA VAL A 513 4.70 -4.78 -21.66
C VAL A 513 6.10 -4.20 -21.68
N ALA A 514 7.09 -4.98 -22.12
CA ALA A 514 8.44 -4.48 -22.36
C ALA A 514 8.44 -3.28 -23.29
N LEU A 515 7.62 -3.30 -24.36
CA LEU A 515 7.48 -2.19 -25.31
C LEU A 515 7.06 -0.89 -24.61
N PHE A 516 6.00 -0.92 -23.81
CA PHE A 516 5.54 0.29 -23.12
C PHE A 516 6.49 0.75 -22.02
N ILE A 517 7.13 -0.18 -21.30
CA ILE A 517 8.21 0.16 -20.36
C ILE A 517 9.37 0.83 -21.11
N TRP A 518 9.77 0.31 -22.26
CA TRP A 518 10.82 0.91 -23.09
C TRP A 518 10.47 2.33 -23.52
N LYS A 519 9.24 2.56 -24.03
CA LYS A 519 8.76 3.89 -24.42
C LYS A 519 8.79 4.87 -23.25
N LEU A 520 8.38 4.45 -22.04
CA LEU A 520 8.49 5.28 -20.84
C LEU A 520 9.95 5.56 -20.44
N LYS A 521 10.86 4.59 -20.56
CA LYS A 521 12.29 4.80 -20.31
C LYS A 521 12.87 5.85 -21.26
N GLU A 522 12.52 5.79 -22.54
CA GLU A 522 12.99 6.73 -23.55
C GLU A 522 12.40 8.13 -23.35
N PHE A 523 11.11 8.22 -23.03
CA PHE A 523 10.50 9.47 -22.59
C PHE A 523 11.24 10.07 -21.38
N ASN A 524 11.49 9.28 -20.34
CA ASN A 524 12.22 9.73 -19.16
C ASN A 524 13.66 10.18 -19.48
N ARG A 525 14.34 9.50 -20.40
CA ARG A 525 15.67 9.88 -20.89
C ARG A 525 15.64 11.24 -21.57
N ARG A 526 14.65 11.50 -22.43
CA ARG A 526 14.44 12.81 -23.07
C ARG A 526 14.15 13.90 -22.03
N VAL A 527 13.26 13.63 -21.07
CA VAL A 527 12.93 14.56 -19.99
C VAL A 527 14.17 14.88 -19.13
N ASP A 528 14.99 13.89 -18.79
CA ASP A 528 16.24 14.08 -18.02
C ASP A 528 17.28 14.95 -18.73
N ALA A 529 17.18 15.12 -20.05
CA ALA A 529 18.04 16.00 -20.81
C ALA A 529 17.65 17.47 -20.68
N VAL A 530 16.39 17.77 -20.31
CA VAL A 530 15.88 19.14 -20.23
C VAL A 530 15.63 19.62 -18.81
N ILE A 531 15.40 18.72 -17.83
CA ILE A 531 15.15 19.11 -16.43
C ILE A 531 16.44 19.10 -15.59
N THR A 532 16.51 19.96 -14.57
CA THR A 532 17.64 20.04 -13.64
C THR A 532 17.57 18.97 -12.54
N ASN A 533 16.38 18.75 -11.96
CA ASN A 533 16.16 17.79 -10.88
C ASN A 533 15.77 16.42 -11.44
N LYS A 534 16.77 15.54 -11.62
CA LYS A 534 16.57 14.20 -12.19
C LYS A 534 15.83 13.29 -11.22
N VAL A 535 14.89 12.50 -11.76
CA VAL A 535 14.05 11.56 -11.03
C VAL A 535 14.43 10.13 -11.39
N SER A 536 14.48 9.24 -10.40
CA SER A 536 14.93 7.86 -10.59
C SER A 536 13.82 6.91 -11.09
N THR A 537 12.57 7.17 -10.72
CA THR A 537 11.43 6.27 -10.96
C THR A 537 10.98 6.22 -12.43
N LEU A 538 10.57 5.04 -12.90
CA LEU A 538 9.99 4.81 -14.24
C LEU A 538 8.67 5.57 -14.41
N PHE A 539 7.77 5.44 -13.43
CA PHE A 539 6.51 6.15 -13.44
C PHE A 539 6.72 7.52 -12.79
N ARG A 540 6.79 8.57 -13.59
CA ARG A 540 6.97 9.95 -13.11
C ARG A 540 5.61 10.62 -12.92
N GLY A 541 5.52 11.46 -11.90
CA GLY A 541 4.40 12.38 -11.75
C GLY A 541 4.60 13.60 -12.64
N ILE A 542 3.53 14.08 -13.27
CA ILE A 542 3.52 15.36 -13.97
C ILE A 542 2.41 16.22 -13.39
N SER A 543 2.80 17.40 -12.92
CA SER A 543 1.89 18.34 -12.28
C SER A 543 0.87 18.91 -13.28
N ARG A 544 -0.41 18.82 -12.91
CA ARG A 544 -1.55 19.40 -13.65
C ARG A 544 -1.50 20.93 -13.69
N ILE A 545 -0.82 21.55 -12.73
CA ILE A 545 -0.80 23.01 -12.57
C ILE A 545 0.29 23.64 -13.42
N ASN A 546 1.48 23.05 -13.38
CA ASN A 546 2.68 23.69 -13.90
C ASN A 546 3.57 22.74 -14.70
N ALA A 547 3.14 21.53 -15.04
CA ALA A 547 3.96 20.54 -15.75
C ALA A 547 5.30 20.18 -15.06
N ALA A 548 5.46 20.47 -13.77
CA ALA A 548 6.62 20.03 -13.01
C ALA A 548 6.67 18.50 -12.92
N VAL A 549 7.87 17.94 -13.08
CA VAL A 549 8.13 16.50 -13.03
C VAL A 549 8.50 16.12 -11.59
N THR A 550 7.84 15.11 -11.05
CA THR A 550 8.08 14.61 -9.70
C THR A 550 8.32 13.10 -9.69
N GLU A 551 8.90 12.59 -8.61
CA GLU A 551 8.92 11.14 -8.39
C GLU A 551 7.49 10.61 -8.26
N GLY A 552 7.23 9.43 -8.84
CA GLY A 552 5.98 8.71 -8.62
C GLY A 552 5.97 8.10 -7.22
N GLY A 553 4.85 8.23 -6.52
CA GLY A 553 4.63 7.65 -5.20
C GLY A 553 3.39 6.75 -5.14
N ARG A 554 3.11 6.22 -3.95
CA ARG A 554 1.94 5.36 -3.71
C ARG A 554 0.62 6.05 -4.03
N PHE A 555 0.53 7.35 -3.72
CA PHE A 555 -0.66 8.16 -3.97
C PHE A 555 -0.86 8.38 -5.47
N THR A 556 0.18 8.83 -6.18
CA THR A 556 0.09 9.03 -7.63
C THR A 556 -0.25 7.74 -8.37
N HIS A 557 0.29 6.58 -7.93
CA HIS A 557 -0.06 5.28 -8.49
C HIS A 557 -1.56 4.97 -8.40
N TYR A 558 -2.22 5.25 -7.26
CA TYR A 558 -3.65 5.04 -7.16
C TYR A 558 -4.45 6.06 -7.97
N ASN A 559 -4.02 7.32 -8.01
CA ASN A 559 -4.72 8.34 -8.78
C ASN A 559 -4.68 8.05 -10.28
N THR A 560 -3.53 7.62 -10.82
CA THR A 560 -3.40 7.29 -12.24
C THR A 560 -4.22 6.06 -12.60
N VAL A 561 -4.22 5.03 -11.74
CA VAL A 561 -5.07 3.84 -11.94
C VAL A 561 -6.55 4.20 -11.83
N ASN A 562 -6.95 5.04 -10.88
CA ASN A 562 -8.33 5.49 -10.74
C ASN A 562 -8.78 6.30 -11.96
N LEU A 563 -7.94 7.22 -12.44
CA LEU A 563 -8.25 8.02 -13.62
C LEU A 563 -8.39 7.16 -14.87
N ALA A 564 -7.57 6.12 -15.03
CA ALA A 564 -7.76 5.15 -16.10
C ALA A 564 -9.11 4.42 -15.97
N CYS A 565 -9.52 4.03 -14.76
CA CYS A 565 -10.84 3.43 -14.52
C CYS A 565 -11.99 4.41 -14.84
N ASP A 566 -11.80 5.70 -14.54
CA ASP A 566 -12.77 6.76 -14.82
C ASP A 566 -12.92 7.04 -16.32
N TYR A 567 -11.78 7.10 -17.00
CA TYR A 567 -11.67 7.28 -18.44
C TYR A 567 -12.31 6.12 -19.22
N PHE A 568 -11.99 4.87 -18.86
CA PHE A 568 -12.53 3.67 -19.52
C PHE A 568 -13.95 3.30 -19.09
N GLN A 569 -14.54 4.05 -18.14
CA GLN A 569 -15.87 3.77 -17.60
C GLN A 569 -16.02 2.30 -17.19
N LEU A 570 -15.10 1.83 -16.33
CA LEU A 570 -15.19 0.46 -15.82
C LEU A 570 -16.55 0.24 -15.13
N PRO A 571 -17.06 -1.01 -15.12
CA PRO A 571 -18.41 -1.29 -14.62
C PRO A 571 -18.68 -0.74 -13.22
N THR A 572 -19.92 -0.30 -13.02
CA THR A 572 -20.47 0.11 -11.74
C THR A 572 -21.40 -0.96 -11.19
N ILE A 573 -21.65 -0.91 -9.89
CA ILE A 573 -22.68 -1.69 -9.21
C ILE A 573 -23.49 -0.78 -8.28
N MET A 574 -24.74 -1.14 -8.06
CA MET A 574 -25.54 -0.55 -6.99
C MET A 574 -25.22 -1.28 -5.68
N ASP A 575 -24.80 -0.52 -4.67
CA ASP A 575 -24.47 -1.02 -3.35
C ASP A 575 -25.07 -0.08 -2.31
N ASP A 576 -26.02 -0.57 -1.52
CA ASP A 576 -26.83 0.22 -0.57
C ASP A 576 -27.45 1.51 -1.18
N GLY A 577 -27.92 1.41 -2.43
CA GLY A 577 -28.54 2.54 -3.14
C GLY A 577 -27.57 3.57 -3.71
N VAL A 578 -26.26 3.38 -3.49
CA VAL A 578 -25.20 4.22 -4.06
C VAL A 578 -24.56 3.50 -5.24
N GLU A 579 -24.42 4.19 -6.37
CA GLU A 579 -23.67 3.67 -7.50
C GLU A 579 -22.16 3.73 -7.20
N LYS A 580 -21.49 2.57 -7.23
CA LYS A 580 -20.05 2.45 -6.94
C LYS A 580 -19.31 1.87 -8.14
N ARG A 581 -18.10 2.37 -8.46
CA ARG A 581 -17.27 1.87 -9.57
C ARG A 581 -16.16 0.92 -9.09
N TYR A 582 -15.86 -0.09 -9.90
CA TYR A 582 -14.69 -0.93 -9.69
C TYR A 582 -13.38 -0.19 -10.00
N TYR A 583 -12.78 0.40 -8.96
CA TYR A 583 -11.41 0.90 -9.06
C TYR A 583 -10.40 -0.19 -8.72
N ILE A 584 -9.62 -0.59 -9.72
CA ILE A 584 -8.66 -1.68 -9.58
C ILE A 584 -7.54 -1.30 -8.60
N ARG A 585 -7.14 -2.27 -7.78
CA ARG A 585 -5.99 -2.15 -6.87
C ARG A 585 -4.89 -3.12 -7.26
N GLN A 586 -3.65 -2.73 -7.05
CA GLN A 586 -2.50 -3.57 -7.37
C GLN A 586 -2.53 -4.97 -6.73
N HIS A 587 -3.09 -5.09 -5.53
CA HIS A 587 -3.27 -6.40 -4.89
C HIS A 587 -4.27 -7.29 -5.65
N GLN A 588 -5.35 -6.72 -6.18
CA GLN A 588 -6.31 -7.47 -7.01
C GLN A 588 -5.65 -7.94 -8.30
N LEU A 589 -4.82 -7.11 -8.93
CA LEU A 589 -4.04 -7.49 -10.12
C LEU A 589 -3.04 -8.62 -9.85
N ARG A 590 -2.32 -8.54 -8.72
CA ARG A 590 -1.42 -9.62 -8.28
C ARG A 590 -2.15 -10.95 -8.08
N ARG A 591 -3.39 -10.90 -7.59
CA ARG A 591 -4.23 -12.08 -7.37
C ARG A 591 -4.82 -12.61 -8.66
N PHE A 592 -5.30 -11.73 -9.53
CA PHE A 592 -5.72 -12.07 -10.87
C PHE A 592 -4.64 -12.88 -11.58
N TYR A 593 -3.37 -12.45 -11.52
CA TYR A 593 -2.26 -13.22 -12.09
C TYR A 593 -2.20 -14.64 -11.51
N ALA A 594 -2.25 -14.80 -10.19
CA ALA A 594 -2.15 -16.11 -9.57
C ALA A 594 -3.31 -17.03 -9.98
N ILE A 595 -4.53 -16.49 -10.05
CA ILE A 595 -5.73 -17.21 -10.50
C ILE A 595 -5.60 -17.60 -11.98
N ALA A 596 -5.25 -16.64 -12.84
CA ALA A 596 -5.10 -16.86 -14.27
C ALA A 596 -3.97 -17.85 -14.59
N PHE A 597 -2.83 -17.75 -13.90
CA PHE A 597 -1.73 -18.71 -14.03
C PHE A 597 -2.17 -20.11 -13.59
N PHE A 598 -2.81 -20.22 -12.42
CA PHE A 598 -3.15 -21.53 -11.86
C PHE A 598 -4.21 -22.27 -12.68
N TRP A 599 -5.28 -21.58 -13.08
CA TRP A 599 -6.39 -22.21 -13.80
C TRP A 599 -6.22 -22.18 -15.33
N GLY A 600 -5.42 -21.26 -15.85
CA GLY A 600 -5.16 -21.12 -17.28
C GLY A 600 -3.93 -21.88 -17.80
N THR A 601 -3.12 -22.47 -16.91
CA THR A 601 -1.93 -23.23 -17.32
C THR A 601 -2.19 -24.73 -17.26
N ASP A 602 -1.67 -25.42 -18.27
CA ASP A 602 -1.79 -26.86 -18.44
C ASP A 602 -1.05 -27.68 -17.37
N ASN A 603 0.06 -27.16 -16.85
CA ASN A 603 0.83 -27.77 -15.77
C ASN A 603 1.27 -26.67 -14.78
N PRO A 604 0.38 -26.23 -13.87
CA PRO A 604 0.74 -25.19 -12.91
C PRO A 604 1.74 -25.76 -11.90
N GLU A 605 3.02 -25.43 -12.06
CA GLU A 605 4.04 -25.80 -11.07
C GLU A 605 4.09 -24.78 -9.94
N PHE A 606 4.08 -25.26 -8.69
CA PHE A 606 4.18 -24.42 -7.51
C PHE A 606 5.48 -23.62 -7.54
N GLU A 607 6.58 -24.24 -7.94
CA GLU A 607 7.91 -23.64 -8.03
C GLU A 607 7.94 -22.48 -9.03
N THR A 608 7.26 -22.62 -10.17
CA THR A 608 7.19 -21.56 -11.19
C THR A 608 6.39 -20.36 -10.69
N LEU A 609 5.25 -20.59 -10.04
CA LEU A 609 4.46 -19.50 -9.49
C LEU A 609 5.10 -18.87 -8.25
N SER A 610 5.73 -19.67 -7.39
CA SER A 610 6.54 -19.27 -6.24
C SER A 610 7.70 -18.39 -6.68
N TYR A 611 8.42 -18.84 -7.70
CA TYR A 611 9.46 -18.07 -8.39
C TYR A 611 8.87 -16.75 -8.85
N MET A 612 7.80 -16.75 -9.65
CA MET A 612 7.16 -15.53 -10.13
C MET A 612 6.79 -14.61 -8.97
N LEU A 613 6.02 -15.06 -7.97
CA LEU A 613 5.52 -14.29 -6.82
C LEU A 613 6.62 -13.80 -5.87
N GLY A 614 7.77 -14.45 -5.80
CA GLY A 614 8.84 -14.18 -4.82
C GLY A 614 8.46 -14.60 -3.41
N HIS A 615 7.83 -15.78 -3.26
CA HIS A 615 7.35 -16.34 -1.99
C HIS A 615 7.69 -17.80 -1.85
N SER A 616 8.21 -18.23 -0.72
CA SER A 616 8.52 -19.63 -0.42
C SER A 616 7.39 -20.43 0.27
N ASP A 617 6.23 -19.83 0.56
CA ASP A 617 5.19 -20.46 1.40
C ASP A 617 3.97 -20.95 0.59
N ALA A 618 3.78 -22.28 0.57
CA ALA A 618 2.70 -22.98 -0.11
C ALA A 618 1.30 -22.73 0.52
N LYS A 619 1.23 -22.46 1.84
CA LYS A 619 -0.05 -22.16 2.49
C LYS A 619 -0.59 -20.80 2.08
N LEU A 620 0.29 -19.80 2.00
CA LEU A 620 -0.07 -18.46 1.51
C LEU A 620 -0.56 -18.51 0.05
N PHE A 621 -0.06 -19.45 -0.74
CA PHE A 621 -0.48 -19.69 -2.12
C PHE A 621 -1.90 -20.26 -2.22
N TYR A 622 -2.25 -21.29 -1.45
CA TYR A 622 -3.62 -21.82 -1.40
C TYR A 622 -4.64 -20.72 -1.09
N HIS A 623 -4.34 -19.89 -0.08
CA HIS A 623 -5.18 -18.74 0.28
C HIS A 623 -5.39 -17.73 -0.87
N TYR A 624 -4.44 -17.56 -1.79
CA TYR A 624 -4.62 -16.65 -2.94
C TYR A 624 -5.60 -17.20 -3.99
N VAL A 625 -5.67 -18.52 -4.15
CA VAL A 625 -6.40 -19.20 -5.24
C VAL A 625 -7.79 -19.66 -4.80
N THR A 626 -7.99 -20.07 -3.54
CA THR A 626 -9.23 -20.74 -3.10
C THR A 626 -10.12 -19.91 -2.17
N GLU A 627 -9.56 -19.08 -1.28
CA GLU A 627 -10.34 -18.53 -0.15
C GLU A 627 -11.10 -17.23 -0.47
N HIS A 628 -10.87 -16.63 -1.64
CA HIS A 628 -11.17 -15.20 -1.84
C HIS A 628 -11.66 -14.84 -3.26
N VAL A 629 -12.10 -15.82 -4.04
CA VAL A 629 -12.75 -15.63 -5.35
C VAL A 629 -14.25 -15.82 -5.15
N THR A 630 -15.09 -15.01 -5.81
CA THR A 630 -16.55 -15.26 -5.83
C THR A 630 -16.77 -16.70 -6.28
N GLY A 631 -17.60 -17.46 -5.55
CA GLY A 631 -17.77 -18.91 -5.79
C GLY A 631 -17.96 -19.22 -7.27
N ARG A 632 -18.83 -18.47 -7.96
CA ARG A 632 -19.10 -18.60 -9.40
C ARG A 632 -17.83 -18.51 -10.28
N ILE A 633 -17.00 -17.49 -10.07
CA ILE A 633 -15.77 -17.25 -10.87
C ILE A 633 -14.76 -18.38 -10.65
N LEU A 634 -14.63 -18.86 -9.41
CA LEU A 634 -13.76 -19.99 -9.12
C LEU A 634 -14.26 -21.27 -9.80
N GLN A 635 -15.58 -21.47 -9.82
CA GLN A 635 -16.17 -22.61 -10.53
C GLN A 635 -16.01 -22.50 -12.05
N GLU A 636 -16.15 -21.31 -12.65
CA GLU A 636 -15.91 -21.09 -14.08
C GLU A 636 -14.46 -21.38 -14.48
N ALA A 637 -13.50 -20.90 -13.68
CA ALA A 637 -12.07 -21.19 -13.92
C ALA A 637 -11.74 -22.68 -13.76
N LYS A 638 -12.33 -23.35 -12.77
CA LYS A 638 -12.23 -24.81 -12.59
C LYS A 638 -12.85 -25.58 -13.75
N ALA A 639 -14.02 -25.16 -14.22
CA ALA A 639 -14.71 -25.80 -15.35
C ALA A 639 -13.87 -25.75 -16.63
N ASN A 640 -13.33 -24.56 -16.94
CA ASN A 640 -12.42 -24.37 -18.05
C ASN A 640 -11.17 -25.26 -17.96
N ARG A 641 -10.57 -25.39 -16.78
CA ARG A 641 -9.38 -26.25 -16.57
C ARG A 641 -9.67 -27.73 -16.82
N ILE A 642 -10.83 -28.22 -16.36
CA ILE A 642 -11.27 -29.61 -16.56
C ILE A 642 -11.53 -29.85 -18.05
N GLN A 643 -12.25 -28.95 -18.71
CA GLN A 643 -12.54 -29.04 -20.14
C GLN A 643 -11.25 -29.06 -20.98
N ALA A 644 -10.26 -28.23 -20.65
CA ALA A 644 -8.98 -28.18 -21.34
C ALA A 644 -8.20 -29.51 -21.21
N SER A 645 -8.13 -30.12 -20.02
CA SER A 645 -7.54 -31.47 -19.82
C SER A 645 -8.24 -32.52 -20.66
N LEU A 646 -9.56 -32.52 -20.61
CA LEU A 646 -10.39 -33.47 -21.33
C LEU A 646 -10.19 -33.35 -22.86
N LYS A 647 -10.14 -32.12 -23.40
CA LYS A 647 -9.90 -31.87 -24.82
C LYS A 647 -8.52 -32.35 -25.27
N ALA A 648 -7.49 -32.06 -24.48
CA ALA A 648 -6.11 -32.44 -24.79
C ALA A 648 -5.82 -33.93 -24.57
N GLY A 649 -6.81 -34.71 -24.06
CA GLY A 649 -6.62 -36.12 -23.71
C GLY A 649 -5.67 -36.33 -22.53
N ARG A 650 -5.37 -35.27 -21.77
CA ARG A 650 -4.44 -35.33 -20.64
C ARG A 650 -5.12 -35.94 -19.42
N ARG A 651 -4.34 -36.65 -18.62
CA ARG A 651 -4.73 -37.25 -17.32
C ARG A 651 -3.96 -36.59 -16.17
N ASP A 652 -3.74 -35.29 -16.32
CA ASP A 652 -3.06 -34.38 -15.40
C ASP A 652 -3.93 -33.94 -14.21
N ILE A 653 -5.22 -34.26 -14.23
CA ILE A 653 -6.14 -34.11 -13.10
C ILE A 653 -6.50 -35.50 -12.57
N GLU A 654 -6.21 -35.76 -11.30
CA GLU A 654 -6.57 -37.01 -10.62
C GLU A 654 -8.10 -37.08 -10.45
N GLY A 655 -8.72 -38.24 -10.69
CA GLY A 655 -10.18 -38.40 -10.65
C GLY A 655 -10.93 -38.00 -11.94
N LEU A 656 -10.21 -37.62 -13.00
CA LEU A 656 -10.83 -37.24 -14.28
C LEU A 656 -11.61 -38.39 -14.94
N ASP A 657 -11.13 -39.63 -14.79
CA ASP A 657 -11.82 -40.82 -15.32
C ASP A 657 -13.16 -41.08 -14.60
N GLU A 658 -13.27 -40.74 -13.31
CA GLU A 658 -14.52 -40.84 -12.54
C GLU A 658 -15.55 -39.82 -13.06
N LEU A 659 -15.11 -38.60 -13.38
CA LEU A 659 -15.98 -37.60 -14.02
C LEU A 659 -16.44 -38.08 -15.40
N ILE A 660 -15.56 -38.67 -16.21
CA ILE A 660 -15.93 -39.23 -17.52
C ILE A 660 -16.98 -40.34 -17.35
N GLN A 661 -16.83 -41.21 -16.34
CA GLN A 661 -17.81 -42.24 -16.03
C GLN A 661 -19.15 -41.64 -15.57
N LYS A 662 -19.12 -40.61 -14.71
CA LYS A 662 -20.32 -39.91 -14.26
C LYS A 662 -21.07 -39.25 -15.42
N LEU A 663 -20.37 -38.51 -16.29
CA LEU A 663 -20.97 -37.91 -17.48
C LEU A 663 -21.57 -38.99 -18.40
N ARG A 664 -20.92 -40.16 -18.58
CA ARG A 664 -21.48 -41.26 -19.38
C ARG A 664 -22.77 -41.80 -18.80
N LYS A 665 -22.84 -41.92 -17.47
CA LYS A 665 -24.02 -42.37 -16.73
C LYS A 665 -25.16 -41.37 -16.84
N ASP A 666 -24.89 -40.09 -16.59
CA ASP A 666 -25.90 -39.03 -16.56
C ASP A 666 -26.52 -38.78 -17.96
N PHE A 667 -25.73 -38.96 -19.04
CA PHE A 667 -26.20 -38.83 -20.42
C PHE A 667 -26.55 -40.16 -21.10
N ASN A 668 -26.53 -41.28 -20.37
CA ASN A 668 -26.80 -42.63 -20.89
C ASN A 668 -26.07 -42.93 -22.23
N THR A 669 -24.79 -42.58 -22.31
CA THR A 669 -23.99 -42.71 -23.54
C THR A 669 -22.73 -43.55 -23.32
N LYS A 670 -22.35 -44.32 -24.36
CA LYS A 670 -21.11 -45.13 -24.35
C LYS A 670 -19.87 -44.32 -24.69
N GLN A 671 -20.02 -43.20 -25.39
CA GLN A 671 -18.92 -42.36 -25.85
C GLN A 671 -19.25 -40.88 -25.61
N ILE A 672 -18.26 -40.14 -25.12
CA ILE A 672 -18.32 -38.69 -24.97
C ILE A 672 -17.23 -38.11 -25.87
N HIS A 673 -17.64 -37.27 -26.81
CA HIS A 673 -16.74 -36.47 -27.63
C HIS A 673 -16.78 -35.03 -27.13
N ILE A 674 -15.62 -34.48 -26.81
CA ILE A 674 -15.50 -33.15 -26.22
C ILE A 674 -15.04 -32.21 -27.32
N LYS A 675 -15.96 -31.35 -27.75
CA LYS A 675 -15.75 -30.33 -28.78
C LYS A 675 -15.92 -28.94 -28.14
N THR A 676 -15.17 -27.96 -28.60
CA THR A 676 -15.33 -26.55 -28.21
C THR A 676 -16.62 -25.96 -28.76
N TYR A 677 -17.09 -24.86 -28.17
CA TYR A 677 -18.20 -24.08 -28.71
C TYR A 677 -18.02 -23.81 -30.21
N ASN A 678 -16.84 -23.38 -30.65
CA ASN A 678 -16.53 -23.14 -32.06
C ASN A 678 -16.53 -24.40 -32.93
N GLU A 679 -16.10 -25.57 -32.43
CA GLU A 679 -16.12 -26.82 -33.19
C GLU A 679 -17.55 -27.38 -33.34
N VAL A 680 -18.40 -27.20 -32.30
CA VAL A 680 -19.82 -27.53 -32.36
C VAL A 680 -20.56 -26.56 -33.27
N PHE A 681 -20.31 -25.25 -33.12
CA PHE A 681 -20.84 -24.20 -33.98
C PHE A 681 -20.46 -24.44 -35.44
N ASN A 682 -19.18 -24.64 -35.76
CA ASN A 682 -18.73 -24.89 -37.14
C ASN A 682 -19.26 -26.20 -37.76
N SER A 683 -19.70 -27.18 -36.95
CA SER A 683 -20.24 -28.44 -37.45
C SER A 683 -21.77 -28.49 -37.51
N LEU A 684 -22.47 -27.79 -36.62
CA LEU A 684 -23.93 -27.79 -36.52
C LEU A 684 -24.58 -26.56 -37.16
N THR A 685 -23.91 -25.41 -37.20
CA THR A 685 -24.45 -24.17 -37.81
C THR A 685 -24.79 -24.36 -39.29
N PRO A 686 -23.94 -24.98 -40.14
CA PRO A 686 -24.32 -25.25 -41.53
C PRO A 686 -25.56 -26.16 -41.64
N MET A 687 -25.65 -27.17 -40.76
CA MET A 687 -26.78 -28.11 -40.73
C MET A 687 -28.08 -27.44 -40.25
N HIS A 688 -27.98 -26.46 -39.35
CA HIS A 688 -29.12 -25.67 -38.87
C HIS A 688 -29.58 -24.64 -39.91
N GLU A 689 -28.64 -23.93 -40.54
CA GLU A 689 -28.92 -22.98 -41.63
C GLU A 689 -29.58 -23.67 -42.84
N ASP A 690 -29.15 -24.90 -43.15
CA ASP A 690 -29.74 -25.76 -44.19
C ASP A 690 -31.05 -26.46 -43.75
N LYS A 691 -31.55 -26.18 -42.53
CA LYS A 691 -32.76 -26.79 -41.91
C LYS A 691 -32.73 -28.32 -41.83
N LEU A 692 -31.54 -28.91 -41.73
CA LEU A 692 -31.35 -30.36 -41.59
C LEU A 692 -31.52 -30.84 -40.15
N ILE A 693 -31.51 -29.91 -39.17
CA ILE A 693 -31.70 -30.19 -37.74
C ILE A 693 -32.66 -29.18 -37.10
N GLU A 694 -33.58 -29.67 -36.27
CA GLU A 694 -34.40 -28.87 -35.34
C GLU A 694 -34.05 -29.25 -33.91
N THR A 695 -33.76 -28.26 -33.06
CA THR A 695 -33.45 -28.46 -31.64
C THR A 695 -34.59 -27.92 -30.78
N GLN A 696 -34.88 -28.61 -29.67
CA GLN A 696 -35.68 -28.06 -28.56
C GLN A 696 -34.90 -28.26 -27.25
N PRO A 697 -34.51 -27.19 -26.53
CA PRO A 697 -34.79 -25.77 -26.80
C PRO A 697 -34.11 -25.22 -28.08
N GLY A 698 -34.42 -23.97 -28.45
CA GLY A 698 -33.94 -23.34 -29.70
C GLY A 698 -32.41 -23.36 -29.84
N PHE A 699 -31.88 -23.33 -31.06
CA PHE A 699 -30.47 -23.67 -31.36
C PHE A 699 -29.43 -22.92 -30.50
N ASP A 700 -29.62 -21.63 -30.26
CA ASP A 700 -28.74 -20.81 -29.41
C ASP A 700 -28.85 -21.19 -27.92
N GLU A 701 -30.05 -21.54 -27.45
CA GLU A 701 -30.31 -22.01 -26.09
C GLU A 701 -29.81 -23.44 -25.88
N TYR A 702 -29.87 -24.28 -26.92
CA TYR A 702 -29.26 -25.60 -26.94
C TYR A 702 -27.73 -25.50 -26.83
N LEU A 703 -27.10 -24.58 -27.55
CA LEU A 703 -25.66 -24.33 -27.49
C LEU A 703 -25.21 -23.78 -26.12
N SER A 704 -26.01 -22.94 -25.46
CA SER A 704 -25.67 -22.42 -24.13
C SER A 704 -25.89 -23.45 -23.01
N THR A 705 -26.92 -24.29 -23.12
CA THR A 705 -27.36 -25.21 -22.05
C THR A 705 -26.65 -26.57 -22.08
N TYR A 706 -26.23 -27.06 -23.24
CA TYR A 706 -25.71 -28.44 -23.39
C TYR A 706 -24.21 -28.53 -23.68
N THR A 707 -23.44 -27.48 -23.38
CA THR A 707 -21.97 -27.57 -23.45
C THR A 707 -21.41 -28.36 -22.28
N CYS A 708 -20.32 -29.09 -22.54
CA CYS A 708 -19.57 -29.78 -21.49
C CYS A 708 -19.05 -28.80 -20.42
N GLU A 709 -18.74 -27.56 -20.79
CA GLU A 709 -18.34 -26.50 -19.85
C GLU A 709 -19.48 -26.12 -18.89
N GLY A 710 -20.68 -25.83 -19.43
CA GLY A 710 -21.86 -25.51 -18.61
C GLY A 710 -22.21 -26.63 -17.63
N GLN A 711 -22.15 -27.89 -18.07
CA GLN A 711 -22.44 -29.05 -17.20
C GLN A 711 -21.39 -29.25 -16.10
N ILE A 712 -20.11 -29.05 -16.40
CA ILE A 712 -19.05 -29.09 -15.38
C ILE A 712 -19.23 -27.94 -14.39
N LEU A 713 -19.59 -26.75 -14.88
CA LEU A 713 -19.89 -25.58 -14.05
C LEU A 713 -21.09 -25.85 -13.12
N ASP A 714 -22.15 -26.48 -13.61
CA ASP A 714 -23.30 -26.89 -12.81
C ASP A 714 -22.89 -27.91 -11.74
N TYR A 715 -22.09 -28.92 -12.10
CA TYR A 715 -21.63 -29.93 -11.13
C TYR A 715 -20.72 -29.34 -10.04
N LEU A 716 -19.91 -28.35 -10.40
CA LEU A 716 -19.10 -27.59 -9.47
C LEU A 716 -19.96 -26.70 -8.56
N THR A 717 -21.00 -26.05 -9.13
CA THR A 717 -21.95 -25.19 -8.41
C THR A 717 -22.79 -25.97 -7.41
N ASP A 718 -23.30 -27.14 -7.83
CA ASP A 718 -24.08 -28.06 -7.01
C ASP A 718 -23.24 -28.84 -5.99
N GLY A 719 -21.90 -28.71 -6.05
CA GLY A 719 -20.97 -29.44 -5.19
C GLY A 719 -20.91 -30.95 -5.45
N LYS A 720 -21.40 -31.41 -6.62
CA LYS A 720 -21.34 -32.81 -7.10
C LYS A 720 -19.92 -33.22 -7.46
N ILE A 721 -19.12 -32.27 -7.92
CA ILE A 721 -17.68 -32.43 -8.10
C ILE A 721 -16.95 -31.28 -7.43
N THR A 722 -15.75 -31.55 -6.92
CA THR A 722 -14.88 -30.52 -6.35
C THR A 722 -13.47 -30.68 -6.92
N LEU A 723 -12.95 -29.64 -7.55
CA LEU A 723 -11.55 -29.59 -7.99
C LEU A 723 -10.73 -28.80 -6.97
N GLU A 724 -9.79 -29.46 -6.31
CA GLU A 724 -8.94 -28.89 -5.25
C GLU A 724 -7.49 -29.36 -5.41
N PRO A 725 -6.49 -28.51 -5.10
CA PRO A 725 -5.11 -28.97 -4.99
C PRO A 725 -4.91 -29.79 -3.71
N ASP A 726 -4.26 -30.95 -3.83
CA ASP A 726 -3.77 -31.75 -2.71
C ASP A 726 -2.26 -31.54 -2.56
N PHE A 727 -1.83 -30.99 -1.42
CA PHE A 727 -0.44 -30.61 -1.17
C PHE A 727 0.31 -31.73 -0.43
N PHE A 728 1.52 -32.01 -0.88
CA PHE A 728 2.40 -33.00 -0.25
C PHE A 728 3.85 -32.53 -0.30
N GLU A 729 4.67 -33.03 0.64
CA GLU A 729 6.09 -32.74 0.69
C GLU A 729 6.88 -33.93 0.16
N VAL A 730 7.83 -33.67 -0.73
CA VAL A 730 8.77 -34.67 -1.25
C VAL A 730 10.17 -34.32 -0.77
N VAL A 731 10.84 -35.28 -0.15
CA VAL A 731 12.25 -35.13 0.25
C VAL A 731 13.13 -35.53 -0.93
N GLY A 732 13.90 -34.58 -1.45
CA GLY A 732 14.90 -34.80 -2.49
C GLY A 732 16.06 -35.67 -2.01
N ALA A 733 16.81 -36.24 -2.95
CA ALA A 733 17.98 -37.09 -2.65
C ALA A 733 19.11 -36.34 -1.91
N ASP A 734 19.09 -35.01 -1.93
CA ASP A 734 19.99 -34.10 -1.20
C ASP A 734 19.47 -33.70 0.19
N GLY A 735 18.31 -34.22 0.61
CA GLY A 735 17.65 -33.89 1.86
C GLY A 735 16.83 -32.60 1.83
N GLN A 736 16.70 -31.91 0.70
CA GLN A 736 15.79 -30.76 0.59
C GLN A 736 14.33 -31.21 0.57
N VAL A 737 13.51 -30.57 1.41
CA VAL A 737 12.05 -30.75 1.39
C VAL A 737 11.46 -29.82 0.34
N ILE A 738 10.82 -30.39 -0.68
CA ILE A 738 10.16 -29.68 -1.78
C ILE A 738 8.65 -29.88 -1.65
N SER A 739 7.91 -28.79 -1.47
CA SER A 739 6.44 -28.82 -1.47
C SER A 739 5.91 -28.95 -2.90
N LYS A 740 5.10 -29.97 -3.16
CA LYS A 740 4.40 -30.21 -4.42
C LYS A 740 2.89 -30.27 -4.19
N PHE A 741 2.11 -30.25 -5.26
CA PHE A 741 0.68 -30.53 -5.20
C PHE A 741 0.21 -31.24 -6.47
N ASN A 742 -0.91 -31.95 -6.35
CA ASN A 742 -1.66 -32.50 -7.48
C ASN A 742 -3.04 -31.83 -7.53
N LEU A 743 -3.58 -31.62 -8.73
CA LEU A 743 -4.98 -31.25 -8.88
C LEU A 743 -5.83 -32.51 -8.72
N VAL A 744 -6.65 -32.55 -7.67
CA VAL A 744 -7.55 -33.67 -7.39
C VAL A 744 -8.98 -33.24 -7.66
N LEU A 745 -9.59 -33.89 -8.64
CA LEU A 745 -11.03 -33.82 -8.87
C LEU A 745 -11.69 -34.92 -8.03
N LYS A 746 -12.41 -34.52 -6.99
CA LYS A 746 -13.22 -35.45 -6.21
C LYS A 746 -14.63 -35.45 -6.78
N VAL A 747 -15.10 -36.61 -7.19
CA VAL A 747 -16.50 -36.82 -7.55
C VAL A 747 -17.21 -37.29 -6.29
N LYS A 748 -18.23 -36.55 -5.83
CA LYS A 748 -19.07 -37.06 -4.75
C LYS A 748 -20.03 -38.08 -5.34
N ASP A 749 -19.82 -39.34 -4.95
CA ASP A 749 -20.85 -40.36 -5.06
C ASP A 749 -22.01 -39.98 -4.12
N ILE A 750 -23.23 -40.01 -4.67
CA ILE A 750 -24.46 -40.03 -3.88
C ILE A 750 -24.78 -41.49 -3.62
#